data_AF-A0A3S8VY71-F1
#
_entry.id   AF-A0A3S8VY71-F1
#
_cell.length_a   1.000
_cell.length_b   1.000
_cell.length_c   1.000
_cell.angle_alpha   90.00
_cell.angle_beta   90.00
_cell.angle_gamma   90.00
#
_symmetry.space_group_name_H-M   'P 1'
#
loop_
_entity.id
_entity.type
_entity.pdbx_description
1 polymer ?
#
loop_
_entity_poly.entity_id
_entity_poly.type
_entity_poly.pdbx_seq_one_letter_code
_entity_poly.pdbx_strand_id
1 'polypeptide(L)'
;MRRLTRREMIRLGTAGTGAVMMPVPWTAAARADSAAPPEVRAVDDLALWYDAPAGSDWLRALPVGAGRLGAMVFGNVGTERLQLNEDTLWAGGPYDPANPAGADALPQIRQLVFDGQWEQAQSLIDRTMLGRPAGELAYQPVGDLTLTFPGSGGTSGYRRWLDLTTATTAVTYVANGVRFHREVIASAPDQVIVMRLTADAPGSISFTATFASPQSSSASSPDGTTIALEGISGSMEGIAGSVRFLALARAVAEGGTVSGSGGTLRVAGADSVTLLVSIGTSYVDYRNVGGDFRGIARKHLDAAQGIAYDDLRDRHVADYRELFGRTTIDLGRTGAADQPTDVRIAQHGSADDPQFSALLFQYGRYLLISSSRPGTQPANLQGIWNDQMAPPWDSKYTLNANLPMNYWPAGSTNLAECSEPVFAMIDDLTATGAKTARVQYGAGGWVAHHNTDAWRGTSVVDGAFWGMWQTGGAWLATMIWDHYQYTGDVGFLRANYPAMKGAAQFFLDTLVEEPDLGWLVTNPSNSPELAHHPNASVCAGPTMDMQILRDLFDGCARAGEILGVDADFRGEVLAARERLAPTRIGARGNIQEWLYDWTETEQFHRHVSHLYGLHPGSQITKRGTPELFEAARRTLELRGDDGTGWSLAWKINFWARMEEGARAHDLIRDLVTPDRLAPNMFDLHPPFQIDGNFGATSGIAEMLLHSHHGELHLLPALPPAWPNGSVEGLRGRGGHTVGAAWTGGRATRLSLTPDRDGTVKVRSRMFRGGYQVLDLTGGGKVRPEQPEPDLIEFAALSGHTYRANALGPRRGGDEA
;
A
#
# COMPACT_ATOMS: atom_id res chain seq x y z
N MET A 1 4.71 -0.62 -35.60
CA MET A 1 3.78 -1.24 -34.63
C MET A 1 2.49 -0.45 -34.61
N ARG A 2 1.34 -1.10 -34.80
CA ARG A 2 0.02 -0.44 -34.77
C ARG A 2 -0.24 0.00 -33.32
N ARG A 3 -0.41 1.30 -33.06
CA ARG A 3 -0.79 1.80 -31.72
C ARG A 3 -2.18 1.24 -31.39
N LEU A 4 -2.26 0.37 -30.38
CA LEU A 4 -3.54 -0.05 -29.81
C LEU A 4 -4.17 1.16 -29.10
N THR A 5 -5.48 1.29 -29.21
CA THR A 5 -6.28 2.32 -28.53
C THR A 5 -6.57 1.91 -27.08
N ARG A 6 -6.78 2.88 -26.17
CA ARG A 6 -7.11 2.64 -24.75
C ARG A 6 -8.32 1.70 -24.57
N ARG A 7 -9.33 1.79 -25.43
CA ARG A 7 -10.48 0.87 -25.47
C ARG A 7 -10.09 -0.58 -25.79
N GLU A 8 -9.06 -0.79 -26.60
CA GLU A 8 -8.55 -2.14 -26.90
C GLU A 8 -7.74 -2.69 -25.73
N MET A 9 -6.93 -1.87 -25.04
CA MET A 9 -6.21 -2.26 -23.82
C MET A 9 -7.14 -2.61 -22.65
N ILE A 10 -8.21 -1.82 -22.44
CA ILE A 10 -9.17 -2.07 -21.36
C ILE A 10 -10.05 -3.31 -21.66
N ARG A 11 -10.50 -3.50 -22.92
CA ARG A 11 -11.20 -4.74 -23.31
C ARG A 11 -10.33 -5.99 -23.18
N LEU A 12 -9.03 -5.84 -23.42
CA LEU A 12 -8.02 -6.88 -23.20
C LEU A 12 -7.76 -7.15 -21.70
N GLY A 13 -8.12 -6.24 -20.79
CA GLY A 13 -8.08 -6.47 -19.35
C GLY A 13 -9.27 -7.28 -18.82
N THR A 14 -10.41 -7.29 -19.53
CA THR A 14 -11.64 -7.99 -19.12
C THR A 14 -11.82 -9.39 -19.70
N ALA A 15 -11.19 -9.70 -20.82
CA ALA A 15 -10.97 -11.09 -21.21
C ALA A 15 -9.60 -11.46 -20.68
N GLY A 16 -9.46 -12.55 -19.92
CA GLY A 16 -8.22 -13.03 -19.27
C GLY A 16 -7.02 -13.35 -20.19
N THR A 17 -6.84 -12.63 -21.30
CA THR A 17 -5.75 -12.70 -22.25
C THR A 17 -5.50 -11.30 -22.84
N GLY A 18 -5.20 -10.32 -21.99
CA GLY A 18 -4.49 -9.15 -22.48
C GLY A 18 -3.15 -9.61 -23.02
N ALA A 19 -2.70 -9.04 -24.14
CA ALA A 19 -1.29 -9.09 -24.51
C ALA A 19 -0.49 -8.22 -23.51
N VAL A 20 -0.59 -8.57 -22.23
CA VAL A 20 0.40 -8.33 -21.20
C VAL A 20 1.67 -8.87 -21.82
N MET A 21 2.72 -8.06 -21.93
CA MET A 21 4.03 -8.69 -21.85
C MET A 21 4.02 -9.34 -20.48
N MET A 22 3.58 -10.60 -20.40
CA MET A 22 3.79 -11.44 -19.24
C MET A 22 5.25 -11.21 -18.92
N PRO A 23 5.61 -10.70 -17.73
CA PRO A 23 7.01 -10.57 -17.37
C PRO A 23 7.59 -11.94 -17.68
N VAL A 24 8.58 -11.97 -18.57
CA VAL A 24 9.15 -13.23 -19.05
C VAL A 24 9.48 -14.00 -17.78
N PRO A 25 8.85 -15.17 -17.53
CA PRO A 25 8.99 -15.87 -16.27
C PRO A 25 10.48 -16.00 -15.99
N TRP A 26 10.92 -15.39 -14.89
CA TRP A 26 12.32 -15.37 -14.56
C TRP A 26 12.61 -16.60 -13.71
N THR A 27 13.80 -17.15 -13.85
CA THR A 27 14.21 -18.32 -13.08
C THR A 27 15.51 -18.00 -12.36
N ALA A 28 15.70 -18.64 -11.21
CA ALA A 28 16.93 -18.58 -10.43
C ALA A 28 17.14 -19.95 -9.78
N ALA A 29 18.37 -20.47 -9.87
CA ALA A 29 18.72 -21.79 -9.38
C ALA A 29 19.47 -21.73 -8.05
N ALA A 30 19.25 -22.75 -7.20
CA ALA A 30 19.93 -22.87 -5.91
C ALA A 30 21.43 -22.94 -6.12
N ARG A 31 22.17 -22.28 -5.23
CA ARG A 31 23.62 -22.37 -5.22
C ARG A 31 24.06 -23.31 -4.11
N ALA A 32 24.84 -24.31 -4.48
CA ALA A 32 25.54 -25.15 -3.53
C ALA A 32 26.46 -24.27 -2.66
N ASP A 33 26.49 -24.55 -1.36
CA ASP A 33 27.32 -23.85 -0.38
C ASP A 33 27.12 -22.31 -0.35
N SER A 34 25.96 -21.82 -0.78
CA SER A 34 25.59 -20.42 -0.57
C SER A 34 25.55 -20.11 0.91
N ALA A 35 26.06 -18.94 1.27
CA ALA A 35 25.99 -18.41 2.62
C ALA A 35 25.51 -16.96 2.53
N ALA A 36 24.56 -16.60 3.40
CA ALA A 36 24.14 -15.21 3.49
C ALA A 36 25.36 -14.32 3.83
N PRO A 37 25.49 -13.17 3.17
CA PRO A 37 26.48 -12.14 3.49
C PRO A 37 26.57 -11.83 4.99
N PRO A 38 27.76 -11.59 5.59
CA PRO A 38 27.86 -11.12 6.97
C PRO A 38 27.02 -9.87 7.24
N GLU A 39 26.93 -8.97 6.26
CA GLU A 39 26.14 -7.74 6.32
C GLU A 39 24.63 -8.03 6.42
N VAL A 40 24.14 -9.07 5.72
CA VAL A 40 22.75 -9.53 5.76
C VAL A 40 22.45 -10.27 7.07
N ARG A 41 23.39 -11.12 7.50
CA ARG A 41 23.30 -11.86 8.78
C ARG A 41 23.31 -10.93 10.00
N ALA A 42 24.02 -9.81 9.92
CA ALA A 42 24.11 -8.83 11.01
C ALA A 42 22.80 -8.07 11.28
N VAL A 43 21.85 -8.13 10.34
CA VAL A 43 20.53 -7.49 10.43
C VAL A 43 19.40 -8.54 10.48
N ASP A 44 19.68 -9.72 11.03
CA ASP A 44 18.73 -10.83 11.16
C ASP A 44 18.04 -11.21 9.83
N ASP A 45 18.81 -11.12 8.75
CA ASP A 45 18.36 -11.39 7.38
C ASP A 45 17.22 -10.49 6.88
N LEU A 46 17.03 -9.33 7.52
CA LEU A 46 16.12 -8.27 7.07
C LEU A 46 16.76 -7.44 5.94
N ALA A 47 17.28 -8.13 4.93
CA ALA A 47 17.85 -7.52 3.75
C ALA A 47 17.56 -8.33 2.49
N LEU A 48 17.27 -7.63 1.40
CA LEU A 48 17.25 -8.22 0.07
C LEU A 48 18.67 -8.23 -0.47
N TRP A 49 19.19 -9.35 -0.95
CA TRP A 49 20.59 -9.42 -1.41
C TRP A 49 20.79 -10.27 -2.66
N TYR A 50 21.81 -9.88 -3.43
CA TYR A 50 22.14 -10.44 -4.73
C TYR A 50 23.66 -10.40 -4.95
N ASP A 51 24.16 -11.29 -5.78
CA ASP A 51 25.57 -11.38 -6.19
C ASP A 51 25.77 -11.04 -7.68
N ALA A 52 24.77 -10.45 -8.31
CA ALA A 52 24.84 -9.93 -9.66
C ALA A 52 24.18 -8.54 -9.74
N PRO A 53 24.70 -7.65 -10.62
CA PRO A 53 24.04 -6.39 -10.93
C PRO A 53 22.64 -6.56 -11.51
N ALA A 54 21.81 -5.51 -11.42
CA ALA A 54 20.50 -5.50 -12.08
C ALA A 54 20.59 -5.46 -13.62
N GLY A 55 21.73 -5.03 -14.18
CA GLY A 55 21.91 -4.90 -15.62
C GLY A 55 20.99 -3.80 -16.16
N SER A 56 20.08 -4.16 -17.07
CA SER A 56 19.03 -3.28 -17.60
C SER A 56 17.64 -3.58 -17.05
N ASP A 57 17.51 -4.58 -16.16
CA ASP A 57 16.23 -5.03 -15.64
C ASP A 57 15.81 -4.18 -14.43
N TRP A 58 14.79 -3.35 -14.62
CA TRP A 58 14.26 -2.46 -13.59
C TRP A 58 13.69 -3.25 -12.39
N LEU A 59 13.12 -4.43 -12.63
CA LEU A 59 12.58 -5.32 -11.57
C LEU A 59 13.68 -6.05 -10.78
N ARG A 60 14.95 -5.87 -11.14
CA ARG A 60 16.11 -6.28 -10.33
C ARG A 60 16.73 -5.11 -9.56
N ALA A 61 16.42 -3.87 -9.91
CA ALA A 61 16.91 -2.70 -9.18
C ALA A 61 16.23 -2.59 -7.80
N LEU A 62 16.95 -2.01 -6.83
CA LEU A 62 16.47 -1.88 -5.45
C LEU A 62 15.86 -0.50 -5.21
N PRO A 63 14.62 -0.40 -4.71
CA PRO A 63 14.00 0.87 -4.40
C PRO A 63 14.63 1.50 -3.15
N VAL A 64 14.81 2.81 -3.17
CA VAL A 64 14.96 3.69 -2.00
C VAL A 64 13.94 4.83 -2.11
N GLY A 65 13.46 5.33 -0.98
CA GLY A 65 12.49 6.42 -0.97
C GLY A 65 12.41 7.18 0.35
N ALA A 66 11.98 8.43 0.25
CA ALA A 66 11.82 9.38 1.35
C ALA A 66 10.37 9.89 1.48
N GLY A 67 9.41 9.11 0.98
CA GLY A 67 8.02 9.53 0.74
C GLY A 67 7.90 10.40 -0.51
N ARG A 68 8.65 11.51 -0.59
CA ARG A 68 8.63 12.45 -1.73
C ARG A 68 9.55 12.05 -2.88
N LEU A 69 10.81 11.74 -2.55
CA LEU A 69 11.86 11.37 -3.50
C LEU A 69 12.00 9.85 -3.57
N GLY A 70 12.11 9.31 -4.78
CA GLY A 70 12.33 7.88 -5.01
C GLY A 70 13.47 7.62 -5.99
N ALA A 71 14.20 6.53 -5.79
CA ALA A 71 15.13 6.02 -6.78
C ALA A 71 15.14 4.49 -6.85
N MET A 72 15.37 3.96 -8.05
CA MET A 72 15.67 2.55 -8.28
C MET A 72 17.16 2.40 -8.58
N VAL A 73 17.87 1.67 -7.72
CA VAL A 73 19.34 1.52 -7.72
C VAL A 73 19.74 0.21 -8.40
N PHE A 74 20.46 0.28 -9.51
CA PHE A 74 20.77 -0.89 -10.33
C PHE A 74 22.00 -1.69 -9.82
N GLY A 75 22.94 -1.02 -9.19
CA GLY A 75 24.14 -1.63 -8.64
C GLY A 75 25.16 -2.06 -9.71
N ASN A 76 25.09 -1.50 -10.91
CA ASN A 76 25.96 -1.88 -12.03
C ASN A 76 27.40 -1.39 -11.83
N VAL A 77 28.39 -2.21 -12.20
CA VAL A 77 29.82 -1.88 -11.99
C VAL A 77 30.31 -0.82 -12.97
N GLY A 78 30.19 -1.06 -14.28
CA GLY A 78 30.70 -0.13 -15.30
C GLY A 78 29.84 1.12 -15.49
N THR A 79 28.51 0.93 -15.48
CA THR A 79 27.53 2.02 -15.70
C THR A 79 26.42 1.91 -14.67
N GLU A 80 26.57 2.61 -13.55
CA GLU A 80 25.52 2.72 -12.52
C GLU A 80 24.36 3.56 -13.02
N ARG A 81 23.15 3.18 -12.64
CA ARG A 81 21.92 3.88 -12.99
C ARG A 81 21.09 4.07 -11.71
N LEU A 82 20.72 5.31 -11.44
CA LEU A 82 19.64 5.66 -10.54
C LEU A 82 18.47 6.14 -11.39
N GLN A 83 17.41 5.35 -11.50
CA GLN A 83 16.16 5.83 -12.09
C GLN A 83 15.41 6.63 -11.03
N LEU A 84 15.01 7.87 -11.34
CA LEU A 84 14.56 8.88 -10.38
C LEU A 84 13.07 9.20 -10.53
N ASN A 85 12.44 9.41 -9.37
CA ASN A 85 11.05 9.78 -9.20
C ASN A 85 10.91 10.91 -8.17
N GLU A 86 9.86 11.71 -8.35
CA GLU A 86 9.35 12.67 -7.37
C GLU A 86 7.83 12.53 -7.37
N ASP A 87 7.22 12.41 -6.19
CA ASP A 87 5.81 12.00 -6.00
C ASP A 87 4.76 12.95 -6.62
N THR A 88 5.14 14.18 -6.97
CA THR A 88 4.27 15.18 -7.61
C THR A 88 4.54 15.40 -9.10
N LEU A 89 5.42 14.62 -9.73
CA LEU A 89 5.61 14.68 -11.19
C LEU A 89 4.55 13.87 -11.94
N TRP A 90 3.45 14.52 -12.28
CA TRP A 90 2.31 13.93 -13.02
C TRP A 90 2.12 14.60 -14.38
N ALA A 91 1.57 13.82 -15.32
CA ALA A 91 1.15 14.30 -16.63
C ALA A 91 0.02 15.33 -16.51
N GLY A 92 -0.13 16.15 -17.55
CA GLY A 92 -1.21 17.12 -17.64
C GLY A 92 -1.12 18.25 -16.61
N GLY A 93 -2.27 18.69 -16.11
CA GLY A 93 -2.44 19.84 -15.25
C GLY A 93 -3.85 19.92 -14.66
N PRO A 94 -4.15 20.95 -13.86
CA PRO A 94 -5.46 21.12 -13.24
C PRO A 94 -6.59 21.08 -14.28
N TYR A 95 -7.65 20.33 -13.98
CA TYR A 95 -8.81 20.16 -14.87
C TYR A 95 -10.12 20.02 -14.09
N ASP A 96 -11.24 20.08 -14.81
CA ASP A 96 -12.57 19.92 -14.25
C ASP A 96 -13.21 18.61 -14.73
N PRO A 97 -13.28 17.56 -13.90
CA PRO A 97 -13.77 16.25 -14.33
C PRO A 97 -15.28 16.23 -14.58
N ALA A 98 -16.05 17.12 -13.97
CA ALA A 98 -17.50 17.01 -13.86
C ALA A 98 -18.23 17.08 -15.22
N ASN A 99 -19.18 16.17 -15.44
CA ASN A 99 -20.03 16.16 -16.64
C ASN A 99 -21.44 16.73 -16.35
N PRO A 100 -21.81 17.90 -16.91
CA PRO A 100 -23.11 18.52 -16.63
C PRO A 100 -24.31 17.77 -17.21
N ALA A 101 -24.11 16.77 -18.07
CA ALA A 101 -25.21 15.96 -18.60
C ALA A 101 -25.73 14.91 -17.62
N GLY A 102 -25.01 14.65 -16.51
CA GLY A 102 -25.30 13.52 -15.63
C GLY A 102 -26.62 13.67 -14.86
N ALA A 103 -26.89 14.83 -14.29
CA ALA A 103 -28.05 15.04 -13.42
C ALA A 103 -29.38 14.82 -14.16
N ASP A 104 -29.48 15.32 -15.39
CA ASP A 104 -30.69 15.16 -16.22
C ASP A 104 -30.92 13.71 -16.68
N ALA A 105 -29.84 12.94 -16.86
CA ALA A 105 -29.92 11.55 -17.29
C ALA A 105 -30.22 10.56 -16.15
N LEU A 106 -29.88 10.91 -14.91
CA LEU A 106 -29.94 10.01 -13.75
C LEU A 106 -31.31 9.36 -13.52
N PRO A 107 -32.47 10.05 -13.61
CA PRO A 107 -33.78 9.42 -13.46
C PRO A 107 -34.03 8.32 -14.50
N GLN A 108 -33.65 8.57 -15.75
CA GLN A 108 -33.79 7.58 -16.82
C GLN A 108 -32.84 6.40 -16.60
N ILE A 109 -31.60 6.64 -16.20
CA ILE A 109 -30.63 5.58 -15.90
C ILE A 109 -31.18 4.66 -14.81
N ARG A 110 -31.69 5.23 -13.71
CA ARG A 110 -32.28 4.47 -12.60
C ARG A 110 -33.46 3.61 -13.04
N GLN A 111 -34.36 4.18 -13.84
CA GLN A 111 -35.50 3.46 -14.40
C GLN A 111 -35.04 2.28 -15.27
N LEU A 112 -34.07 2.50 -16.15
CA LEU A 112 -33.53 1.44 -17.01
C LEU A 112 -32.90 0.29 -16.19
N VAL A 113 -32.20 0.59 -15.09
CA VAL A 113 -31.64 -0.43 -14.20
C VAL A 113 -32.74 -1.26 -13.53
N PHE A 114 -33.79 -0.62 -13.02
CA PHE A 114 -34.93 -1.31 -12.40
C PHE A 114 -35.76 -2.12 -13.40
N ASP A 115 -35.88 -1.65 -14.65
CA ASP A 115 -36.59 -2.37 -15.73
C ASP A 115 -35.77 -3.53 -16.33
N GLY A 116 -34.58 -3.82 -15.81
CA GLY A 116 -33.70 -4.86 -16.35
C GLY A 116 -33.03 -4.49 -17.70
N GLN A 117 -33.08 -3.21 -18.09
CA GLN A 117 -32.51 -2.68 -19.33
C GLN A 117 -31.06 -2.21 -19.13
N TRP A 118 -30.21 -3.09 -18.59
CA TRP A 118 -28.87 -2.75 -18.10
C TRP A 118 -27.90 -2.30 -19.18
N GLU A 119 -27.96 -2.87 -20.39
CA GLU A 119 -27.12 -2.44 -21.51
C GLU A 119 -27.48 -1.01 -21.97
N GLN A 120 -28.78 -0.68 -21.99
CA GLN A 120 -29.25 0.67 -22.29
C GLN A 120 -28.83 1.66 -21.20
N ALA A 121 -28.95 1.27 -19.93
CA ALA A 121 -28.50 2.08 -18.79
C ALA A 121 -27.00 2.37 -18.89
N GLN A 122 -26.18 1.33 -19.09
CA GLN A 122 -24.73 1.44 -19.21
C GLN A 122 -24.30 2.31 -20.41
N SER A 123 -24.97 2.14 -21.55
CA SER A 123 -24.73 2.99 -22.73
C SER A 123 -25.11 4.45 -22.49
N LEU A 124 -26.16 4.71 -21.71
CA LEU A 124 -26.55 6.07 -21.34
C LEU A 124 -25.55 6.69 -20.36
N ILE A 125 -25.08 5.93 -19.37
CA ILE A 125 -24.02 6.31 -18.44
C ILE A 125 -22.75 6.71 -19.22
N ASP A 126 -22.30 5.88 -20.16
CA ASP A 126 -21.11 6.16 -20.98
C ASP A 126 -21.20 7.48 -21.75
N ARG A 127 -22.42 7.94 -22.08
CA ARG A 127 -22.63 9.21 -22.79
C ARG A 127 -22.76 10.42 -21.86
N THR A 128 -23.23 10.21 -20.63
CA THR A 128 -23.77 11.31 -19.80
C THR A 128 -23.08 11.47 -18.44
N MET A 129 -22.44 10.42 -17.93
CA MET A 129 -21.82 10.41 -16.59
C MET A 129 -20.28 10.37 -16.62
N LEU A 130 -19.67 9.96 -17.75
CA LEU A 130 -18.20 9.97 -17.87
C LEU A 130 -17.64 11.37 -17.73
N GLY A 131 -16.53 11.49 -17.00
CA GLY A 131 -15.81 12.73 -16.82
C GLY A 131 -15.22 13.28 -18.11
N ARG A 132 -14.69 14.50 -18.02
CA ARG A 132 -13.97 15.17 -19.13
C ARG A 132 -12.59 15.61 -18.66
N PRO A 133 -11.51 14.89 -19.04
CA PRO A 133 -11.47 13.69 -19.87
C PRO A 133 -12.11 12.46 -19.22
N ALA A 134 -12.38 11.44 -20.04
CA ALA A 134 -12.94 10.16 -19.58
C ALA A 134 -11.88 9.23 -18.95
N GLY A 135 -10.66 9.71 -18.72
CA GLY A 135 -9.56 8.98 -18.11
C GLY A 135 -8.72 9.91 -17.24
N GLU A 136 -8.08 9.34 -16.23
CA GLU A 136 -7.18 10.08 -15.32
C GLU A 136 -5.78 10.30 -15.92
N LEU A 137 -4.98 11.16 -15.28
CA LEU A 137 -3.65 11.52 -15.72
C LEU A 137 -2.56 10.69 -15.02
N ALA A 138 -1.50 10.38 -15.77
CA ALA A 138 -0.47 9.45 -15.32
C ALA A 138 0.60 10.05 -14.42
N TYR A 139 1.07 9.26 -13.45
CA TYR A 139 2.33 9.50 -12.76
C TYR A 139 3.52 9.26 -13.69
N GLN A 140 4.58 10.07 -13.62
CA GLN A 140 5.69 10.03 -14.59
C GLN A 140 7.09 10.09 -13.94
N PRO A 141 8.12 9.47 -14.56
CA PRO A 141 9.50 9.56 -14.10
C PRO A 141 10.07 10.96 -14.27
N VAL A 142 11.02 11.30 -13.40
CA VAL A 142 11.92 12.44 -13.60
C VAL A 142 12.94 12.11 -14.69
N GLY A 143 13.51 10.91 -14.64
CA GLY A 143 14.53 10.44 -15.58
C GLY A 143 15.56 9.53 -14.90
N ASP A 144 16.75 9.45 -15.46
CA ASP A 144 17.87 8.63 -14.98
C ASP A 144 19.09 9.50 -14.69
N LEU A 145 19.77 9.23 -13.58
CA LEU A 145 21.14 9.66 -13.35
C LEU A 145 22.08 8.48 -13.59
N THR A 146 22.94 8.61 -14.59
CA THR A 146 23.90 7.56 -14.98
C THR A 146 25.30 7.96 -14.57
N LEU A 147 26.05 7.07 -13.90
CA LEU A 147 27.48 7.21 -13.63
C LEU A 147 28.26 6.17 -14.44
N THR A 148 29.17 6.63 -15.28
CA THR A 148 30.05 5.77 -16.09
C THR A 148 31.46 5.77 -15.52
N PHE A 149 31.94 4.61 -15.09
CA PHE A 149 33.27 4.39 -14.52
C PHE A 149 34.25 3.91 -15.59
N PRO A 150 35.50 4.38 -15.62
CA PRO A 150 36.48 3.95 -16.61
C PRO A 150 36.93 2.51 -16.36
N GLY A 151 36.96 1.71 -17.44
CA GLY A 151 37.67 0.42 -17.49
C GLY A 151 37.28 -0.59 -16.42
N SER A 152 36.12 -1.23 -16.56
CA SER A 152 35.80 -2.44 -15.79
C SER A 152 36.48 -3.65 -16.42
N GLY A 153 37.71 -3.96 -16.02
CA GLY A 153 38.25 -5.32 -16.16
C GLY A 153 37.35 -6.34 -15.46
N GLY A 154 37.74 -7.63 -15.46
CA GLY A 154 36.98 -8.65 -14.72
C GLY A 154 36.75 -8.25 -13.25
N THR A 155 35.51 -8.33 -12.80
CA THR A 155 35.11 -8.02 -11.41
C THR A 155 34.97 -9.29 -10.59
N SER A 156 35.32 -9.25 -9.31
CA SER A 156 35.11 -10.36 -8.39
C SER A 156 34.51 -9.91 -7.07
N GLY A 157 33.99 -10.86 -6.29
CA GLY A 157 33.41 -10.59 -4.98
C GLY A 157 32.24 -9.59 -5.01
N TYR A 158 31.50 -9.54 -6.12
CA TYR A 158 30.38 -8.63 -6.28
C TYR A 158 29.25 -9.02 -5.32
N ARG A 159 28.66 -8.02 -4.69
CA ARG A 159 27.46 -8.16 -3.86
C ARG A 159 26.71 -6.84 -3.84
N ARG A 160 25.38 -6.91 -3.85
CA ARG A 160 24.50 -5.79 -3.56
C ARG A 160 23.37 -6.20 -2.62
N TRP A 161 22.91 -5.26 -1.80
CA TRP A 161 21.81 -5.50 -0.89
C TRP A 161 21.02 -4.22 -0.59
N LEU A 162 19.78 -4.40 -0.13
CA LEU A 162 18.95 -3.39 0.51
C LEU A 162 18.74 -3.83 1.96
N ASP A 163 19.30 -3.09 2.92
CA ASP A 163 19.09 -3.30 4.36
C ASP A 163 17.80 -2.60 4.81
N LEU A 164 16.80 -3.39 5.20
CA LEU A 164 15.51 -2.88 5.64
C LEU A 164 15.56 -2.25 7.04
N THR A 165 16.62 -2.46 7.82
CA THR A 165 16.77 -1.88 9.17
C THR A 165 17.36 -0.47 9.15
N THR A 166 17.91 -0.06 8.01
CA THR A 166 18.54 1.26 7.80
C THR A 166 18.04 1.96 6.55
N ALA A 167 17.15 1.35 5.76
CA ALA A 167 16.69 1.87 4.47
C ALA A 167 17.86 2.29 3.56
N THR A 168 18.89 1.44 3.50
CA THR A 168 20.13 1.72 2.78
C THR A 168 20.40 0.62 1.76
N THR A 169 20.62 1.01 0.51
CA THR A 169 21.16 0.07 -0.49
C THR A 169 22.68 0.18 -0.51
N ALA A 170 23.36 -0.94 -0.71
CA ALA A 170 24.81 -0.95 -0.84
C ALA A 170 25.29 -1.95 -1.89
N VAL A 171 26.49 -1.69 -2.42
CA VAL A 171 27.19 -2.53 -3.40
C VAL A 171 28.66 -2.58 -3.04
N THR A 172 29.26 -3.77 -3.06
CA THR A 172 30.71 -3.96 -2.99
C THR A 172 31.20 -4.87 -4.12
N TYR A 173 32.40 -4.60 -4.63
CA TYR A 173 33.07 -5.42 -5.63
C TYR A 173 34.56 -5.10 -5.66
N VAL A 174 35.35 -6.01 -6.24
CA VAL A 174 36.77 -5.78 -6.52
C VAL A 174 36.97 -5.61 -8.02
N ALA A 175 37.65 -4.54 -8.41
CA ALA A 175 38.08 -4.28 -9.79
C ALA A 175 39.53 -3.80 -9.78
N ASN A 176 40.37 -4.38 -10.64
CA ASN A 176 41.80 -4.05 -10.74
C ASN A 176 42.56 -4.09 -9.39
N GLY A 177 42.18 -5.02 -8.50
CA GLY A 177 42.80 -5.17 -7.17
C GLY A 177 42.33 -4.16 -6.11
N VAL A 178 41.41 -3.25 -6.46
CA VAL A 178 40.82 -2.26 -5.54
C VAL A 178 39.40 -2.68 -5.19
N ARG A 179 39.06 -2.61 -3.89
CA ARG A 179 37.68 -2.81 -3.43
C ARG A 179 36.93 -1.49 -3.47
N PHE A 180 35.81 -1.50 -4.16
CA PHE A 180 34.86 -0.39 -4.20
C PHE A 180 33.67 -0.69 -3.31
N HIS A 181 33.12 0.36 -2.71
CA HIS A 181 31.88 0.32 -1.96
C HIS A 181 31.00 1.51 -2.34
N ARG A 182 29.70 1.26 -2.49
CA ARG A 182 28.70 2.29 -2.77
C ARG A 182 27.55 2.12 -1.81
N GLU A 183 27.08 3.21 -1.21
CA GLU A 183 25.85 3.25 -0.41
C GLU A 183 24.90 4.30 -0.98
N VAL A 184 23.61 3.99 -1.06
CA VAL A 184 22.57 4.93 -1.49
C VAL A 184 21.42 4.96 -0.49
N ILE A 185 21.06 6.17 -0.06
CA ILE A 185 19.91 6.47 0.81
C ILE A 185 19.05 7.56 0.19
N ALA A 186 17.77 7.59 0.53
CA ALA A 186 16.88 8.73 0.29
C ALA A 186 16.50 9.33 1.65
N SER A 187 17.16 10.42 2.06
CA SER A 187 16.99 11.00 3.39
C SER A 187 15.71 11.85 3.45
N ALA A 188 14.74 11.41 4.25
CA ALA A 188 13.54 12.19 4.53
C ALA A 188 13.83 13.47 5.35
N PRO A 189 14.70 13.47 6.38
CA PRO A 189 15.06 14.68 7.11
C PRO A 189 15.75 15.75 6.23
N ASP A 190 16.58 15.32 5.27
CA ASP A 190 17.37 16.24 4.44
C ASP A 190 16.75 16.53 3.07
N GLN A 191 15.75 15.72 2.66
CA GLN A 191 15.08 15.81 1.36
C GLN A 191 16.05 15.74 0.18
N VAL A 192 17.01 14.82 0.26
CA VAL A 192 17.98 14.50 -0.80
C VAL A 192 18.20 13.00 -0.92
N ILE A 193 18.44 12.52 -2.14
CA ILE A 193 19.04 11.20 -2.37
C ILE A 193 20.56 11.36 -2.28
N VAL A 194 21.23 10.50 -1.54
CA VAL A 194 22.67 10.56 -1.29
C VAL A 194 23.31 9.25 -1.72
N MET A 195 24.32 9.32 -2.59
CA MET A 195 25.19 8.19 -2.93
C MET A 195 26.59 8.44 -2.39
N ARG A 196 27.08 7.58 -1.51
CA ARG A 196 28.47 7.56 -1.07
C ARG A 196 29.26 6.54 -1.87
N LEU A 197 30.40 6.94 -2.42
CA LEU A 197 31.35 6.07 -3.11
C LEU A 197 32.68 6.09 -2.36
N THR A 198 33.21 4.92 -2.04
CA THR A 198 34.53 4.75 -1.41
C THR A 198 35.33 3.65 -2.10
N ALA A 199 36.66 3.73 -1.97
CA ALA A 199 37.59 2.70 -2.42
C ALA A 199 38.66 2.47 -1.34
N ASP A 200 39.20 1.25 -1.26
CA ASP A 200 40.27 0.90 -0.30
C ASP A 200 41.68 1.35 -0.75
N ALA A 201 41.77 2.02 -1.89
CA ALA A 201 42.99 2.65 -2.40
C ALA A 201 42.72 4.13 -2.78
N PRO A 202 43.48 5.10 -2.23
CA PRO A 202 43.36 6.51 -2.60
C PRO A 202 43.45 6.77 -4.10
N GLY A 203 42.77 7.80 -4.58
CA GLY A 203 42.76 8.21 -5.99
C GLY A 203 42.08 7.26 -6.96
N SER A 204 41.34 6.26 -6.47
CA SER A 204 40.76 5.20 -7.32
C SER A 204 39.39 5.54 -7.90
N ILE A 205 38.72 6.60 -7.43
CA ILE A 205 37.36 6.93 -7.87
C ILE A 205 37.41 7.96 -8.99
N SER A 206 37.01 7.53 -10.19
CA SER A 206 36.79 8.41 -11.34
C SER A 206 35.51 8.01 -12.05
N PHE A 207 34.69 8.97 -12.47
CA PHE A 207 33.50 8.71 -13.28
C PHE A 207 33.03 9.97 -14.01
N THR A 208 32.16 9.76 -15.00
CA THR A 208 31.32 10.82 -15.55
C THR A 208 29.86 10.57 -15.18
N ALA A 209 29.13 11.61 -14.78
CA ALA A 209 27.71 11.55 -14.48
C ALA A 209 26.91 12.42 -15.45
N THR A 210 25.76 11.91 -15.90
CA THR A 210 24.83 12.62 -16.80
C THR A 210 23.39 12.26 -16.48
N PHE A 211 22.50 13.24 -16.65
CA PHE A 211 21.06 12.98 -16.63
C PHE A 211 20.53 12.60 -18.02
N ALA A 212 19.51 11.75 -18.05
CA ALA A 212 18.66 11.49 -19.21
C ALA A 212 17.19 11.49 -18.76
N SER A 213 16.26 11.86 -19.63
CA SER A 213 14.84 11.83 -19.29
C SER A 213 13.97 11.58 -20.52
N PRO A 214 12.86 10.83 -20.39
CA PRO A 214 11.85 10.75 -21.44
C PRO A 214 10.98 12.03 -21.53
N GLN A 215 11.10 12.95 -20.56
CA GLN A 215 10.39 14.23 -20.55
C GLN A 215 11.01 15.24 -21.53
N SER A 216 10.22 16.24 -21.93
CA SER A 216 10.78 17.42 -22.60
C SER A 216 11.66 18.17 -21.60
N SER A 217 12.97 18.10 -21.82
CA SER A 217 13.95 18.52 -20.82
C SER A 217 15.25 19.01 -21.45
N SER A 218 16.05 19.71 -20.65
CA SER A 218 17.38 20.20 -21.01
C SER A 218 18.36 19.96 -19.86
N ALA A 219 19.54 19.47 -20.21
CA ALA A 219 20.64 19.28 -19.26
C ALA A 219 21.56 20.50 -19.25
N SER A 220 22.11 20.84 -18.08
CA SER A 220 23.08 21.94 -17.92
C SER A 220 24.02 21.72 -16.73
N SER A 221 25.00 22.60 -16.54
CA SER A 221 25.90 22.61 -15.38
C SER A 221 25.79 23.98 -14.70
N PRO A 222 25.02 24.12 -13.60
CA PRO A 222 24.86 25.41 -12.91
C PRO A 222 26.17 25.97 -12.36
N ASP A 223 27.11 25.08 -12.01
CA ASP A 223 28.43 25.42 -11.52
C ASP A 223 29.43 24.29 -11.86
N GLY A 224 30.66 24.40 -11.36
CA GLY A 224 31.75 23.46 -11.62
C GLY A 224 31.63 22.11 -10.91
N THR A 225 30.67 21.90 -10.00
CA THR A 225 30.51 20.65 -9.25
C THR A 225 29.11 20.06 -9.33
N THR A 226 28.22 20.72 -10.07
CA THR A 226 26.79 20.40 -10.15
C THR A 226 26.33 20.27 -11.60
N ILE A 227 25.52 19.26 -11.87
CA ILE A 227 24.73 19.13 -13.11
C ILE A 227 23.24 19.24 -12.81
N ALA A 228 22.47 19.61 -13.83
CA ALA A 228 21.05 19.85 -13.73
C ALA A 228 20.30 19.21 -14.90
N LEU A 229 19.07 18.79 -14.63
CA LEU A 229 18.05 18.43 -15.61
C LEU A 229 16.81 19.25 -15.29
N GLU A 230 16.45 20.19 -16.18
CA GLU A 230 15.22 20.97 -16.08
C GLU A 230 14.24 20.52 -17.15
N GLY A 231 12.98 20.31 -16.80
CA GLY A 231 11.95 19.88 -17.75
C GLY A 231 10.52 20.21 -17.32
N ILE A 232 9.58 19.69 -18.10
CA ILE A 232 8.14 19.78 -17.88
C ILE A 232 7.51 18.41 -18.14
N SER A 233 6.48 18.07 -17.37
CA SER A 233 5.74 16.80 -17.52
C SER A 233 5.05 16.67 -18.88
N GLY A 234 4.67 15.44 -19.24
CA GLY A 234 4.03 15.13 -20.51
C GLY A 234 2.54 15.50 -20.54
N SER A 235 2.01 15.74 -21.74
CA SER A 235 0.57 15.91 -21.97
C SER A 235 -0.14 14.55 -22.04
N MET A 236 -1.36 14.46 -21.51
CA MET A 236 -2.16 13.24 -21.51
C MET A 236 -3.65 13.58 -21.54
N GLU A 237 -4.46 12.74 -22.20
CA GLU A 237 -5.93 12.92 -22.32
C GLU A 237 -6.37 14.31 -22.83
N GLY A 238 -5.55 14.93 -23.70
CA GLY A 238 -5.81 16.27 -24.23
C GLY A 238 -5.48 17.43 -23.29
N ILE A 239 -4.99 17.13 -22.08
CA ILE A 239 -4.52 18.12 -21.10
C ILE A 239 -3.01 18.29 -21.25
N ALA A 240 -2.56 19.54 -21.41
CA ALA A 240 -1.14 19.86 -21.57
C ALA A 240 -0.37 19.64 -20.27
N GLY A 241 0.83 19.04 -20.38
CA GLY A 241 1.75 18.91 -19.24
C GLY A 241 2.14 20.26 -18.66
N SER A 242 2.07 20.39 -17.34
CA SER A 242 2.21 21.67 -16.65
C SER A 242 3.14 21.63 -15.44
N VAL A 243 3.53 20.45 -14.95
CA VAL A 243 4.46 20.31 -13.83
C VAL A 243 5.88 20.49 -14.33
N ARG A 244 6.46 21.65 -14.07
CA ARG A 244 7.90 21.91 -14.23
C ARG A 244 8.68 21.28 -13.10
N PHE A 245 9.89 20.81 -13.40
CA PHE A 245 10.80 20.23 -12.41
C PHE A 245 12.26 20.62 -12.68
N LEU A 246 13.07 20.56 -11.62
CA LEU A 246 14.52 20.68 -11.67
C LEU A 246 15.12 19.58 -10.80
N ALA A 247 15.89 18.68 -11.42
CA ALA A 247 16.77 17.75 -10.71
C ALA A 247 18.21 18.27 -10.74
N LEU A 248 18.89 18.23 -9.60
CA LEU A 248 20.28 18.63 -9.44
C LEU A 248 21.08 17.45 -8.90
N ALA A 249 22.29 17.25 -9.41
CA ALA A 249 23.27 16.33 -8.82
C ALA A 249 24.60 17.05 -8.59
N ARG A 250 25.08 17.08 -7.34
CA ARG A 250 26.35 17.71 -6.93
C ARG A 250 27.30 16.66 -6.37
N ALA A 251 28.55 16.66 -6.83
CA ALA A 251 29.61 15.83 -6.24
C ALA A 251 30.45 16.62 -5.24
N VAL A 252 30.59 16.06 -4.04
CA VAL A 252 31.54 16.49 -3.00
C VAL A 252 32.61 15.41 -2.91
N ALA A 253 33.81 15.69 -3.42
CA ALA A 253 34.92 14.73 -3.47
C ALA A 253 35.95 15.01 -2.37
N GLU A 254 36.46 13.94 -1.76
CA GLU A 254 37.68 13.97 -0.95
C GLU A 254 38.83 13.50 -1.82
N GLY A 255 39.86 14.33 -1.98
CA GLY A 255 40.91 14.11 -2.98
C GLY A 255 40.43 14.29 -4.42
N GLY A 256 41.36 14.23 -5.37
CA GLY A 256 41.06 14.33 -6.80
C GLY A 256 40.51 15.69 -7.25
N THR A 257 39.71 15.67 -8.32
CA THR A 257 39.09 16.87 -8.91
C THR A 257 37.66 16.59 -9.36
N VAL A 258 36.82 17.63 -9.27
CA VAL A 258 35.44 17.65 -9.80
C VAL A 258 35.33 18.76 -10.84
N SER A 259 34.74 18.48 -12.00
CA SER A 259 34.38 19.50 -12.99
C SER A 259 33.02 19.22 -13.63
N GLY A 260 32.22 20.27 -13.79
CA GLY A 260 30.90 20.24 -14.43
C GLY A 260 30.90 21.12 -15.68
N SER A 261 30.50 20.56 -16.82
CA SER A 261 30.35 21.32 -18.07
C SER A 261 29.32 20.68 -18.98
N GLY A 262 28.42 21.50 -19.54
CA GLY A 262 27.48 21.09 -20.58
C GLY A 262 26.52 19.96 -20.18
N GLY A 263 26.17 19.83 -18.88
CA GLY A 263 25.32 18.75 -18.39
C GLY A 263 26.07 17.46 -18.02
N THR A 264 27.40 17.47 -18.09
CA THR A 264 28.26 16.35 -17.68
C THR A 264 29.06 16.73 -16.45
N LEU A 265 28.96 15.91 -15.42
CA LEU A 265 29.79 15.97 -14.21
C LEU A 265 30.95 15.00 -14.37
N ARG A 266 32.17 15.39 -14.03
CA ARG A 266 33.35 14.54 -14.07
C ARG A 266 34.05 14.57 -12.73
N VAL A 267 34.27 13.40 -12.16
CA VAL A 267 35.18 13.20 -11.02
C VAL A 267 36.41 12.44 -11.51
N ALA A 268 37.59 12.89 -11.12
CA ALA A 268 38.85 12.26 -11.47
C ALA A 268 39.77 12.11 -10.26
N GLY A 269 40.19 10.88 -9.99
CA GLY A 269 41.20 10.53 -9.00
C GLY A 269 40.83 10.88 -7.55
N ALA A 270 39.56 10.72 -7.17
CA ALA A 270 39.11 10.96 -5.80
C ALA A 270 39.34 9.73 -4.90
N ASP A 271 39.47 9.97 -3.60
CA ASP A 271 39.55 8.94 -2.57
C ASP A 271 38.14 8.45 -2.20
N SER A 272 37.22 9.40 -2.08
CA SER A 272 35.80 9.16 -1.84
C SER A 272 34.96 10.27 -2.47
N VAL A 273 33.67 9.98 -2.71
CA VAL A 273 32.72 10.96 -3.25
C VAL A 273 31.38 10.81 -2.56
N THR A 274 30.80 11.92 -2.15
CA THR A 274 29.39 12.03 -1.78
C THR A 274 28.64 12.75 -2.90
N LEU A 275 27.76 12.04 -3.60
CA LEU A 275 26.90 12.58 -4.64
C LEU A 275 25.52 12.88 -4.03
N LEU A 276 25.13 14.16 -4.06
CA LEU A 276 23.85 14.63 -3.55
C LEU A 276 22.90 14.89 -4.71
N VAL A 277 21.69 14.36 -4.64
CA VAL A 277 20.64 14.54 -5.64
C VAL A 277 19.41 15.17 -4.99
N SER A 278 18.99 16.31 -5.53
CA SER A 278 17.81 17.06 -5.07
C SER A 278 16.88 17.31 -6.24
N ILE A 279 15.57 17.18 -6.01
CA ILE A 279 14.54 17.39 -7.02
C ILE A 279 13.48 18.32 -6.44
N GLY A 280 13.06 19.32 -7.22
CA GLY A 280 11.92 20.17 -6.92
C GLY A 280 10.96 20.22 -8.10
N THR A 281 9.66 20.24 -7.81
CA THR A 281 8.59 20.43 -8.79
C THR A 281 7.84 21.73 -8.52
N SER A 282 7.04 22.14 -9.50
CA SER A 282 6.21 23.34 -9.42
C SER A 282 4.81 23.05 -8.90
N TYR A 283 4.50 21.77 -8.63
CA TYR A 283 3.24 21.37 -8.01
C TYR A 283 3.15 21.95 -6.59
N VAL A 284 2.03 22.59 -6.29
CA VAL A 284 1.70 23.09 -4.94
C VAL A 284 0.49 22.34 -4.40
N ASP A 285 -0.58 22.31 -5.19
CA ASP A 285 -1.79 21.53 -4.94
C ASP A 285 -2.44 21.15 -6.28
N TYR A 286 -3.58 20.46 -6.22
CA TYR A 286 -4.34 20.00 -7.39
C TYR A 286 -4.84 21.12 -8.33
N ARG A 287 -4.72 22.40 -7.94
CA ARG A 287 -5.14 23.59 -8.71
C ARG A 287 -3.97 24.47 -9.13
N ASN A 288 -2.82 24.36 -8.47
CA ASN A 288 -1.72 25.30 -8.58
C ASN A 288 -0.40 24.58 -8.88
N VAL A 289 0.15 24.89 -10.05
CA VAL A 289 1.46 24.43 -10.54
C VAL A 289 2.47 25.58 -10.68
N GLY A 290 2.30 26.64 -9.89
CA GLY A 290 3.14 27.85 -9.89
C GLY A 290 4.27 27.85 -8.87
N GLY A 291 4.57 26.71 -8.22
CA GLY A 291 5.58 26.60 -7.18
C GLY A 291 7.02 26.86 -7.67
N ASP A 292 7.88 27.35 -6.78
CA ASP A 292 9.29 27.61 -7.07
C ASP A 292 10.13 26.32 -7.06
N PHE A 293 9.94 25.53 -8.11
CA PHE A 293 10.63 24.26 -8.31
C PHE A 293 12.16 24.39 -8.30
N ARG A 294 12.70 25.53 -8.74
CA ARG A 294 14.15 25.79 -8.72
C ARG A 294 14.65 26.10 -7.32
N GLY A 295 13.91 26.92 -6.59
CA GLY A 295 14.18 27.23 -5.19
C GLY A 295 14.13 25.99 -4.30
N ILE A 296 13.13 25.12 -4.49
CA ILE A 296 13.00 23.84 -3.76
C ILE A 296 14.23 22.96 -3.99
N ALA A 297 14.58 22.71 -5.26
CA ALA A 297 15.73 21.86 -5.59
C ALA A 297 17.04 22.41 -5.01
N ARG A 298 17.30 23.72 -5.15
CA ARG A 298 18.52 24.36 -4.62
C ARG A 298 18.57 24.37 -3.11
N LYS A 299 17.45 24.69 -2.43
CA LYS A 299 17.37 24.76 -0.97
C LYS A 299 17.86 23.47 -0.32
N HIS A 300 17.36 22.33 -0.76
CA HIS A 300 17.73 21.03 -0.17
C HIS A 300 19.16 20.61 -0.51
N LEU A 301 19.59 20.86 -1.76
CA LEU A 301 20.96 20.58 -2.18
C LEU A 301 21.98 21.40 -1.38
N ASP A 302 21.72 22.71 -1.26
CA ASP A 302 22.65 23.63 -0.60
C ASP A 302 22.71 23.42 0.91
N ALA A 303 21.61 22.98 1.52
CA ALA A 303 21.58 22.59 2.94
C ALA A 303 22.42 21.34 3.23
N ALA A 304 22.43 20.36 2.31
CA ALA A 304 23.15 19.09 2.50
C ALA A 304 24.64 19.15 2.13
N GLN A 305 25.07 20.07 1.25
CA GLN A 305 26.41 20.05 0.65
C GLN A 305 27.60 20.12 1.63
N GLY A 306 27.39 20.76 2.78
CA GLY A 306 28.45 20.97 3.79
C GLY A 306 28.43 19.95 4.92
N ILE A 307 27.52 18.98 4.87
CA ILE A 307 27.33 17.98 5.93
C ILE A 307 28.11 16.73 5.56
N ALA A 308 28.81 16.13 6.53
CA ALA A 308 29.51 14.87 6.31
C ALA A 308 28.52 13.76 5.96
N TYR A 309 28.96 12.79 5.16
CA TYR A 309 28.09 11.66 4.78
C TYR A 309 27.57 10.91 6.01
N ASP A 310 28.44 10.65 6.99
CA ASP A 310 28.06 9.91 8.20
C ASP A 310 26.96 10.64 8.98
N ASP A 311 26.99 11.98 9.05
CA ASP A 311 25.94 12.78 9.69
C ASP A 311 24.61 12.78 8.90
N LEU A 312 24.66 12.74 7.56
CA LEU A 312 23.48 12.57 6.71
C LEU A 312 22.87 11.17 6.92
N ARG A 313 23.73 10.15 6.95
CA ARG A 313 23.34 8.76 7.15
C ARG A 313 22.75 8.54 8.54
N ASP A 314 23.36 9.09 9.58
CA ASP A 314 22.88 8.93 10.96
C ASP A 314 21.52 9.59 11.17
N ARG A 315 21.28 10.78 10.60
CA ARG A 315 19.97 11.43 10.65
C ARG A 315 18.91 10.65 9.88
N HIS A 316 19.24 10.15 8.69
CA HIS A 316 18.38 9.25 7.91
C HIS A 316 18.01 7.98 8.70
N VAL A 317 19.01 7.30 9.25
CA VAL A 317 18.80 6.04 9.99
C VAL A 317 18.01 6.28 11.27
N ALA A 318 18.25 7.38 11.98
CA ALA A 318 17.50 7.75 13.17
C ALA A 318 16.01 7.99 12.86
N ASP A 319 15.70 8.80 11.85
CA ASP A 319 14.33 9.05 11.38
C ASP A 319 13.64 7.76 10.94
N TYR A 320 14.30 6.97 10.09
CA TYR A 320 13.73 5.73 9.58
C TYR A 320 13.46 4.70 10.69
N ARG A 321 14.40 4.53 11.63
CA ARG A 321 14.26 3.56 12.73
C ARG A 321 13.19 3.96 13.75
N GLU A 322 12.86 5.24 13.86
CA GLU A 322 11.73 5.68 14.68
C GLU A 322 10.41 5.03 14.22
N LEU A 323 10.26 4.76 12.92
CA LEU A 323 9.11 4.09 12.34
C LEU A 323 9.33 2.57 12.23
N PHE A 324 10.41 2.15 11.57
CA PHE A 324 10.64 0.74 11.28
C PHE A 324 10.86 -0.10 12.53
N GLY A 325 11.58 0.43 13.53
CA GLY A 325 11.89 -0.27 14.79
C GLY A 325 10.69 -0.53 15.70
N ARG A 326 9.52 0.04 15.40
CA ARG A 326 8.30 -0.11 16.22
C ARG A 326 7.73 -1.52 16.22
N THR A 327 7.96 -2.30 15.16
CA THR A 327 7.41 -3.66 15.02
C THR A 327 8.50 -4.64 14.61
N THR A 328 8.68 -5.70 15.40
CA THR A 328 9.62 -6.79 15.12
C THR A 328 8.88 -8.11 14.94
N ILE A 329 9.42 -8.98 14.08
CA ILE A 329 8.86 -10.30 13.83
C ILE A 329 10.01 -11.29 13.61
N ASP A 330 9.90 -12.44 14.26
CA ASP A 330 10.80 -13.59 14.11
C ASP A 330 9.95 -14.85 13.94
N LEU A 331 10.10 -15.51 12.79
CA LEU A 331 9.41 -16.75 12.45
C LEU A 331 10.36 -17.96 12.39
N GLY A 332 11.61 -17.76 12.80
CA GLY A 332 12.69 -18.72 12.66
C GLY A 332 13.37 -18.68 11.29
N ARG A 333 14.44 -19.47 11.19
CA ARG A 333 15.31 -19.52 10.01
C ARG A 333 15.68 -20.96 9.65
N THR A 334 15.77 -21.24 8.35
CA THR A 334 16.35 -22.46 7.77
C THR A 334 17.57 -22.12 6.90
N GLY A 335 18.18 -23.12 6.27
CA GLY A 335 19.24 -22.91 5.27
C GLY A 335 18.77 -22.22 3.98
N ALA A 336 17.45 -22.11 3.74
CA ALA A 336 16.92 -21.40 2.58
C ALA A 336 17.29 -19.90 2.59
N ALA A 337 17.37 -19.30 3.79
CA ALA A 337 17.76 -17.90 3.97
C ALA A 337 19.22 -17.59 3.59
N ASP A 338 20.06 -18.61 3.32
CA ASP A 338 21.42 -18.43 2.81
C ASP A 338 21.48 -18.21 1.30
N GLN A 339 20.36 -18.33 0.58
CA GLN A 339 20.28 -18.05 -0.86
C GLN A 339 20.00 -16.56 -1.13
N PRO A 340 20.41 -16.04 -2.30
CA PRO A 340 19.99 -14.72 -2.78
C PRO A 340 18.48 -14.60 -2.83
N THR A 341 17.96 -13.38 -2.70
CA THR A 341 16.51 -13.14 -2.63
C THR A 341 15.76 -13.68 -3.85
N ASP A 342 16.31 -13.53 -5.06
CA ASP A 342 15.66 -14.02 -6.28
C ASP A 342 15.61 -15.56 -6.33
N VAL A 343 16.67 -16.22 -5.85
CA VAL A 343 16.72 -17.67 -5.67
C VAL A 343 15.71 -18.15 -4.62
N ARG A 344 15.55 -17.42 -3.51
CA ARG A 344 14.57 -17.74 -2.45
C ARG A 344 13.14 -17.71 -2.98
N ILE A 345 12.78 -16.70 -3.78
CA ILE A 345 11.45 -16.62 -4.43
C ILE A 345 11.23 -17.80 -5.37
N ALA A 346 12.20 -18.11 -6.23
CA ALA A 346 12.08 -19.21 -7.20
C ALA A 346 11.91 -20.60 -6.55
N GLN A 347 12.27 -20.74 -5.26
CA GLN A 347 12.25 -22.01 -4.54
C GLN A 347 11.27 -22.04 -3.37
N HIS A 348 10.56 -20.95 -3.11
CA HIS A 348 9.64 -20.86 -1.98
C HIS A 348 8.53 -21.93 -2.03
N GLY A 349 8.14 -22.32 -3.25
CA GLY A 349 7.22 -23.43 -3.52
C GLY A 349 7.75 -24.84 -3.18
N SER A 350 9.04 -25.01 -2.88
CA SER A 350 9.66 -26.32 -2.62
C SER A 350 10.60 -26.36 -1.41
N ALA A 351 10.91 -25.21 -0.80
CA ALA A 351 11.72 -25.08 0.40
C ALA A 351 10.92 -24.46 1.56
N ASP A 352 11.20 -24.88 2.78
CA ASP A 352 10.69 -24.24 3.99
C ASP A 352 11.53 -23.01 4.31
N ASP A 353 10.93 -21.83 4.25
CA ASP A 353 11.60 -20.54 4.45
C ASP A 353 10.72 -19.54 5.24
N PRO A 354 10.49 -19.79 6.54
CA PRO A 354 9.68 -18.89 7.38
C PRO A 354 10.32 -17.50 7.52
N GLN A 355 11.65 -17.40 7.40
CA GLN A 355 12.35 -16.11 7.41
C GLN A 355 11.92 -15.26 6.21
N PHE A 356 11.58 -15.85 5.05
CA PHE A 356 11.09 -15.09 3.91
C PHE A 356 9.74 -14.43 4.19
N SER A 357 8.87 -15.07 4.96
CA SER A 357 7.59 -14.46 5.38
C SER A 357 7.84 -13.24 6.29
N ALA A 358 8.82 -13.32 7.19
CA ALA A 358 9.24 -12.18 8.01
C ALA A 358 9.85 -11.06 7.15
N LEU A 359 10.67 -11.41 6.16
CA LEU A 359 11.23 -10.46 5.20
C LEU A 359 10.14 -9.76 4.36
N LEU A 360 9.16 -10.51 3.86
CA LEU A 360 8.03 -9.99 3.09
C LEU A 360 7.17 -9.02 3.91
N PHE A 361 6.87 -9.37 5.17
CA PHE A 361 6.18 -8.50 6.10
C PHE A 361 6.93 -7.19 6.34
N GLN A 362 8.24 -7.28 6.61
CA GLN A 362 9.05 -6.09 6.84
C GLN A 362 9.26 -5.27 5.57
N TYR A 363 9.26 -5.89 4.40
CA TYR A 363 9.40 -5.19 3.13
C TYR A 363 8.19 -4.31 2.83
N GLY A 364 6.96 -4.76 3.07
CA GLY A 364 5.80 -3.88 2.92
C GLY A 364 5.80 -2.71 3.90
N ARG A 365 6.25 -2.90 5.15
CA ARG A 365 6.47 -1.79 6.09
C ARG A 365 7.52 -0.79 5.59
N TYR A 366 8.65 -1.30 5.10
CA TYR A 366 9.70 -0.49 4.48
C TYR A 366 9.17 0.33 3.29
N LEU A 367 8.40 -0.31 2.40
CA LEU A 367 7.83 0.34 1.22
C LEU A 367 6.87 1.47 1.61
N LEU A 368 6.06 1.28 2.66
CA LEU A 368 5.11 2.29 3.11
C LEU A 368 5.84 3.51 3.67
N ILE A 369 6.82 3.30 4.56
CA ILE A 369 7.68 4.36 5.08
C ILE A 369 8.40 5.10 3.94
N SER A 370 8.85 4.37 2.92
CA SER A 370 9.63 4.93 1.82
C SER A 370 8.79 5.66 0.77
N SER A 371 7.46 5.46 0.73
CA SER A 371 6.56 6.02 -0.29
C SER A 371 5.44 6.90 0.25
N SER A 372 5.20 6.94 1.56
CA SER A 372 4.16 7.77 2.16
C SER A 372 4.55 8.30 3.53
N ARG A 373 4.95 9.57 3.58
CA ARG A 373 5.36 10.28 4.80
C ARG A 373 4.47 11.50 5.00
N PRO A 374 4.29 11.99 6.24
CA PRO A 374 3.63 13.27 6.48
C PRO A 374 4.12 14.38 5.54
N GLY A 375 3.19 15.04 4.84
CA GLY A 375 3.49 16.12 3.89
C GLY A 375 3.83 15.68 2.45
N THR A 376 3.77 14.39 2.12
CA THR A 376 3.93 13.87 0.76
C THR A 376 2.58 13.57 0.10
N GLN A 377 2.57 13.09 -1.15
CA GLN A 377 1.40 12.43 -1.73
C GLN A 377 1.23 11.01 -1.16
N PRO A 378 0.04 10.41 -1.28
CA PRO A 378 -0.16 8.99 -0.99
C PRO A 378 0.65 8.09 -1.92
N ALA A 379 0.97 6.90 -1.44
CA ALA A 379 1.51 5.81 -2.25
C ALA A 379 0.49 5.45 -3.35
N ASN A 380 0.87 5.67 -4.61
CA ASN A 380 0.05 5.31 -5.76
C ASN A 380 0.14 3.80 -6.06
N LEU A 381 -0.39 3.36 -7.20
CA LEU A 381 -0.33 1.97 -7.65
C LEU A 381 1.09 1.36 -7.68
N GLN A 382 2.14 2.19 -7.73
CA GLN A 382 3.55 1.78 -7.73
C GLN A 382 4.34 2.42 -6.57
N GLY A 383 3.65 2.89 -5.53
CA GLY A 383 4.22 3.65 -4.43
C GLY A 383 4.67 5.03 -4.91
N ILE A 384 5.95 5.13 -5.27
CA ILE A 384 6.57 6.28 -5.93
C ILE A 384 7.58 5.87 -7.02
N TRP A 385 7.66 4.59 -7.40
CA TRP A 385 8.70 4.07 -8.30
C TRP A 385 8.12 3.70 -9.66
N ASN A 386 8.44 4.49 -10.68
CA ASN A 386 7.93 4.30 -12.04
C ASN A 386 8.94 4.82 -13.07
N ASP A 387 9.28 4.01 -14.07
CA ASP A 387 10.18 4.39 -15.18
C ASP A 387 9.47 4.70 -16.51
N GLN A 388 8.13 4.72 -16.53
CA GLN A 388 7.32 4.84 -17.74
C GLN A 388 6.54 6.15 -17.80
N MET A 389 6.47 6.76 -19.00
CA MET A 389 5.65 7.96 -19.25
C MET A 389 4.14 7.70 -19.29
N ALA A 390 3.76 6.45 -19.56
CA ALA A 390 2.39 5.96 -19.59
C ALA A 390 2.36 4.59 -18.91
N PRO A 391 2.53 4.54 -17.57
CA PRO A 391 2.58 3.30 -16.82
C PRO A 391 1.23 2.57 -16.85
N PRO A 392 1.23 1.26 -16.54
CA PRO A 392 0.01 0.47 -16.37
C PRO A 392 -1.00 1.15 -15.45
N TRP A 393 -2.23 1.30 -15.93
CA TRP A 393 -3.32 2.02 -15.25
C TRP A 393 -2.90 3.40 -14.73
N ASP A 394 -2.03 4.08 -15.49
CA ASP A 394 -1.58 5.44 -15.23
C ASP A 394 -0.80 5.60 -13.91
N SER A 395 -0.49 4.48 -13.22
CA SER A 395 0.10 4.48 -11.87
C SER A 395 -0.63 5.46 -10.94
N LYS A 396 -1.96 5.52 -11.10
CA LYS A 396 -2.86 6.46 -10.42
C LYS A 396 -3.30 5.96 -9.05
N TYR A 397 -4.37 6.55 -8.52
CA TYR A 397 -5.02 6.12 -7.29
C TYR A 397 -6.31 5.37 -7.60
N THR A 398 -6.26 4.04 -7.61
CA THR A 398 -7.44 3.18 -7.78
C THR A 398 -8.11 2.92 -6.44
N LEU A 399 -9.36 3.35 -6.28
CA LEU A 399 -10.09 3.43 -5.00
C LEU A 399 -10.97 2.21 -4.70
N ASN A 400 -11.17 1.30 -5.67
CA ASN A 400 -12.06 0.15 -5.54
C ASN A 400 -11.39 -1.12 -4.97
N ALA A 401 -10.11 -1.02 -4.57
CA ALA A 401 -9.38 -1.99 -3.73
C ALA A 401 -7.99 -1.47 -3.38
N ASN A 402 -7.27 -0.96 -4.40
CA ASN A 402 -5.81 -0.81 -4.38
C ASN A 402 -5.31 0.26 -3.40
N LEU A 403 -5.80 1.51 -3.50
CA LEU A 403 -5.39 2.56 -2.56
C LEU A 403 -5.77 2.20 -1.11
N PRO A 404 -7.00 1.74 -0.79
CA PRO A 404 -7.27 1.21 0.54
C PRO A 404 -6.29 0.11 0.97
N MET A 405 -5.97 -0.84 0.08
CA MET A 405 -5.03 -1.94 0.34
C MET A 405 -3.62 -1.45 0.66
N ASN A 406 -3.15 -0.39 0.00
CA ASN A 406 -1.86 0.22 0.31
C ASN A 406 -1.73 0.60 1.80
N TYR A 407 -2.85 0.93 2.44
CA TYR A 407 -2.89 1.44 3.81
C TYR A 407 -3.47 0.48 4.85
N TRP A 408 -3.92 -0.72 4.46
CA TRP A 408 -4.31 -1.76 5.42
C TRP A 408 -3.23 -2.05 6.50
N PRO A 409 -1.91 -2.11 6.17
CA PRO A 409 -0.91 -2.35 7.21
C PRO A 409 -0.60 -1.12 8.08
N ALA A 410 -1.03 0.09 7.71
CA ALA A 410 -0.58 1.32 8.37
C ALA A 410 -0.94 1.34 9.86
N GLY A 411 -2.20 1.05 10.19
CA GLY A 411 -2.66 0.96 11.57
C GLY A 411 -2.01 -0.23 12.29
N SER A 412 -2.30 -1.45 11.83
CA SER A 412 -1.96 -2.71 12.52
C SER A 412 -0.46 -2.95 12.71
N THR A 413 0.39 -2.39 11.84
CA THR A 413 1.85 -2.56 11.89
C THR A 413 2.62 -1.37 12.47
N ASN A 414 1.89 -0.44 13.10
CA ASN A 414 2.43 0.69 13.87
C ASN A 414 3.08 1.81 13.03
N LEU A 415 2.40 2.18 11.94
CA LEU A 415 2.81 3.20 10.96
C LEU A 415 1.65 4.18 10.64
N ALA A 416 0.82 4.51 11.62
CA ALA A 416 -0.42 5.26 11.41
C ALA A 416 -0.21 6.64 10.76
N GLU A 417 0.93 7.28 11.05
CA GLU A 417 1.35 8.57 10.50
C GLU A 417 1.62 8.50 8.99
N CYS A 418 1.92 7.32 8.44
CA CYS A 418 2.07 7.14 7.00
C CYS A 418 0.73 7.29 6.26
N SER A 419 -0.42 7.21 6.93
CA SER A 419 -1.73 7.47 6.33
C SER A 419 -2.08 8.96 6.17
N GLU A 420 -1.31 9.87 6.78
CA GLU A 420 -1.59 11.31 6.72
C GLU A 420 -1.78 11.86 5.29
N PRO A 421 -0.96 11.47 4.30
CA PRO A 421 -1.18 11.87 2.91
C PRO A 421 -2.56 11.51 2.35
N VAL A 422 -3.15 10.38 2.77
CA VAL A 422 -4.49 9.97 2.31
C VAL A 422 -5.54 10.91 2.85
N PHE A 423 -5.43 11.35 4.10
CA PHE A 423 -6.38 12.29 4.69
C PHE A 423 -6.27 13.68 4.06
N ALA A 424 -5.05 14.12 3.71
CA ALA A 424 -4.86 15.33 2.92
C ALA A 424 -5.49 15.20 1.52
N MET A 425 -5.35 14.06 0.85
CA MET A 425 -6.04 13.79 -0.41
C MET A 425 -7.56 13.79 -0.23
N ILE A 426 -8.10 13.18 0.84
CA ILE A 426 -9.54 13.17 1.11
C ILE A 426 -10.05 14.61 1.28
N ASP A 427 -9.33 15.48 2.00
CA ASP A 427 -9.69 16.89 2.14
C ASP A 427 -9.85 17.58 0.77
N ASP A 428 -8.88 17.41 -0.14
CA ASP A 428 -8.98 17.91 -1.51
C ASP A 428 -10.18 17.31 -2.27
N LEU A 429 -10.40 16.00 -2.13
CA LEU A 429 -11.50 15.28 -2.78
C LEU A 429 -12.86 15.74 -2.25
N THR A 430 -12.96 16.26 -1.03
CA THR A 430 -14.21 16.87 -0.56
C THR A 430 -14.58 18.08 -1.43
N ALA A 431 -13.59 18.86 -1.89
CA ALA A 431 -13.83 20.04 -2.72
C ALA A 431 -14.17 19.66 -4.17
N THR A 432 -13.40 18.79 -4.81
CA THR A 432 -13.66 18.37 -6.20
C THR A 432 -14.89 17.46 -6.28
N GLY A 433 -15.02 16.52 -5.34
CA GLY A 433 -16.15 15.59 -5.24
C GLY A 433 -17.48 16.28 -4.92
N ALA A 434 -17.49 17.38 -4.16
CA ALA A 434 -18.71 18.16 -3.94
C ALA A 434 -19.22 18.82 -5.23
N LYS A 435 -18.30 19.22 -6.12
CA LYS A 435 -18.67 19.69 -7.46
C LYS A 435 -19.26 18.57 -8.30
N THR A 436 -18.63 17.40 -8.29
CA THR A 436 -19.13 16.21 -9.00
C THR A 436 -20.52 15.80 -8.49
N ALA A 437 -20.72 15.72 -7.17
CA ALA A 437 -22.02 15.42 -6.54
C ALA A 437 -23.11 16.38 -7.04
N ARG A 438 -22.87 17.69 -6.98
CA ARG A 438 -23.83 18.70 -7.42
C ARG A 438 -24.11 18.62 -8.93
N VAL A 439 -23.08 18.51 -9.76
CA VAL A 439 -23.20 18.63 -11.22
C VAL A 439 -23.74 17.35 -11.86
N GLN A 440 -23.32 16.17 -11.39
CA GLN A 440 -23.71 14.90 -12.01
C GLN A 440 -24.90 14.22 -11.32
N TYR A 441 -25.17 14.53 -10.05
CA TYR A 441 -26.22 13.85 -9.29
C TYR A 441 -27.29 14.80 -8.74
N GLY A 442 -27.07 16.13 -8.80
CA GLY A 442 -27.94 17.09 -8.15
C GLY A 442 -27.96 16.95 -6.62
N ALA A 443 -26.91 16.36 -6.04
CA ALA A 443 -26.83 16.00 -4.64
C ALA A 443 -25.90 16.93 -3.84
N GLY A 444 -26.11 17.01 -2.53
CA GLY A 444 -25.17 17.55 -1.58
C GLY A 444 -24.05 16.56 -1.25
N GLY A 445 -23.22 16.91 -0.26
CA GLY A 445 -22.08 16.09 0.11
C GLY A 445 -20.95 16.10 -0.94
N TRP A 446 -20.18 15.02 -1.00
CA TRP A 446 -19.15 14.80 -2.02
C TRP A 446 -19.08 13.33 -2.44
N VAL A 447 -18.61 13.07 -3.66
CA VAL A 447 -18.46 11.73 -4.23
C VAL A 447 -17.14 11.59 -4.96
N ALA A 448 -16.54 10.41 -4.90
CA ALA A 448 -15.44 9.98 -5.76
C ALA A 448 -15.70 8.54 -6.23
N HIS A 449 -15.35 8.25 -7.48
CA HIS A 449 -15.59 6.95 -8.11
C HIS A 449 -14.40 6.01 -7.92
N HIS A 450 -14.20 5.03 -8.82
CA HIS A 450 -13.16 4.01 -8.65
C HIS A 450 -11.73 4.51 -8.85
N ASN A 451 -11.51 5.73 -9.32
CA ASN A 451 -10.18 6.28 -9.60
C ASN A 451 -10.09 7.78 -9.26
N THR A 452 -8.86 8.22 -8.96
CA THR A 452 -8.45 9.62 -8.93
C THR A 452 -6.95 9.75 -9.28
N ASP A 453 -6.44 10.98 -9.37
CA ASP A 453 -5.05 11.31 -9.69
C ASP A 453 -4.53 12.52 -8.85
N ALA A 454 -3.36 13.06 -9.21
CA ALA A 454 -2.79 14.24 -8.57
C ALA A 454 -3.64 15.53 -8.70
N TRP A 455 -4.59 15.55 -9.64
CA TRP A 455 -5.50 16.67 -9.91
C TRP A 455 -6.88 16.46 -9.29
N ARG A 456 -7.05 15.36 -8.55
CA ARG A 456 -8.24 15.06 -7.73
C ARG A 456 -9.50 14.89 -8.59
N GLY A 457 -9.35 14.23 -9.74
CA GLY A 457 -10.45 13.74 -10.56
C GLY A 457 -11.42 12.89 -9.75
N THR A 458 -12.73 13.13 -9.87
CA THR A 458 -13.75 12.45 -9.06
C THR A 458 -14.93 11.91 -9.86
N SER A 459 -14.97 12.12 -11.17
CA SER A 459 -16.05 11.64 -12.04
C SER A 459 -15.86 10.18 -12.44
N VAL A 460 -16.85 9.62 -13.12
CA VAL A 460 -16.79 8.29 -13.71
C VAL A 460 -15.72 8.29 -14.81
N VAL A 461 -14.75 7.38 -14.76
CA VAL A 461 -13.69 7.26 -15.78
C VAL A 461 -13.66 5.86 -16.38
N ASP A 462 -12.91 5.71 -17.48
CA ASP A 462 -12.71 4.51 -18.31
C ASP A 462 -13.96 4.02 -19.05
N GLY A 463 -15.06 3.81 -18.32
CA GLY A 463 -16.35 3.39 -18.85
C GLY A 463 -17.29 2.97 -17.72
N ALA A 464 -18.58 2.97 -17.98
CA ALA A 464 -19.62 2.59 -17.03
C ALA A 464 -19.41 1.20 -16.42
N PHE A 465 -18.83 0.27 -17.21
CA PHE A 465 -18.59 -1.10 -16.80
C PHE A 465 -17.77 -1.20 -15.49
N TRP A 466 -16.77 -0.33 -15.35
CA TRP A 466 -15.86 -0.30 -14.21
C TRP A 466 -16.15 0.92 -13.32
N GLY A 467 -16.26 2.09 -13.94
CA GLY A 467 -16.21 3.37 -13.25
C GLY A 467 -17.52 3.88 -12.70
N MET A 468 -18.68 3.30 -13.07
CA MET A 468 -19.95 3.64 -12.41
C MET A 468 -20.04 2.94 -11.06
N TRP A 469 -19.15 3.34 -10.16
CA TRP A 469 -19.00 2.83 -8.80
C TRP A 469 -18.68 4.00 -7.88
N GLN A 470 -19.70 4.55 -7.25
CA GLN A 470 -19.67 5.82 -6.51
C GLN A 470 -19.23 5.71 -5.04
N THR A 471 -18.85 4.52 -4.58
CA THR A 471 -18.47 4.28 -3.17
C THR A 471 -16.97 4.37 -2.91
N GLY A 472 -16.16 4.86 -3.87
CA GLY A 472 -14.73 5.08 -3.66
C GLY A 472 -14.47 6.13 -2.58
N GLY A 473 -15.12 7.29 -2.67
CA GLY A 473 -15.06 8.32 -1.63
C GLY A 473 -15.60 7.84 -0.28
N ALA A 474 -16.64 7.00 -0.29
CA ALA A 474 -17.19 6.40 0.92
C ALA A 474 -16.20 5.47 1.62
N TRP A 475 -15.52 4.59 0.88
CA TRP A 475 -14.50 3.70 1.45
C TRP A 475 -13.31 4.52 1.99
N LEU A 476 -12.83 5.53 1.25
CA LEU A 476 -11.80 6.42 1.79
C LEU A 476 -12.24 7.12 3.08
N ALA A 477 -13.49 7.55 3.17
CA ALA A 477 -14.03 8.15 4.38
C ALA A 477 -14.08 7.17 5.57
N THR A 478 -14.27 5.85 5.36
CA THR A 478 -14.21 4.87 6.45
C THR A 478 -12.80 4.71 7.03
N MET A 479 -11.75 5.02 6.25
CA MET A 479 -10.36 5.00 6.73
C MET A 479 -10.09 6.06 7.80
N ILE A 480 -10.82 7.19 7.81
CA ILE A 480 -10.72 8.20 8.88
C ILE A 480 -11.17 7.59 10.21
N TRP A 481 -12.29 6.86 10.20
CA TRP A 481 -12.77 6.17 11.39
C TRP A 481 -11.81 5.08 11.83
N ASP A 482 -11.29 4.27 10.90
CA ASP A 482 -10.34 3.20 11.22
C ASP A 482 -9.04 3.75 11.83
N HIS A 483 -8.50 4.86 11.29
CA HIS A 483 -7.35 5.53 11.86
C HIS A 483 -7.62 6.00 13.30
N TYR A 484 -8.77 6.65 13.54
CA TYR A 484 -9.19 7.00 14.90
C TYR A 484 -9.31 5.76 15.80
N GLN A 485 -9.75 4.61 15.29
CA GLN A 485 -9.82 3.40 16.13
C GLN A 485 -8.43 2.91 16.57
N TYR A 486 -7.37 3.12 15.79
CA TYR A 486 -6.00 2.76 16.20
C TYR A 486 -5.30 3.81 17.07
N THR A 487 -5.58 5.09 16.85
CA THR A 487 -4.88 6.20 17.55
C THR A 487 -5.67 6.75 18.72
N GLY A 488 -7.01 6.73 18.61
CA GLY A 488 -7.99 7.43 19.46
C GLY A 488 -7.80 8.95 19.49
N ASP A 489 -7.15 9.52 18.47
CA ASP A 489 -6.91 10.96 18.39
C ASP A 489 -8.22 11.70 18.07
N VAL A 490 -8.81 12.29 19.10
CA VAL A 490 -10.05 13.09 19.00
C VAL A 490 -9.81 14.39 18.22
N GLY A 491 -8.59 14.94 18.22
CA GLY A 491 -8.23 16.11 17.43
C GLY A 491 -8.26 15.81 15.94
N PHE A 492 -7.61 14.72 15.54
CA PHE A 492 -7.67 14.18 14.19
C PHE A 492 -9.11 13.89 13.75
N LEU A 493 -9.89 13.18 14.59
CA LEU A 493 -11.27 12.84 14.29
C LEU A 493 -12.12 14.11 14.09
N ARG A 494 -11.95 15.12 14.95
CA ARG A 494 -12.66 16.40 14.81
C ARG A 494 -12.33 17.12 13.51
N ALA A 495 -11.06 17.12 13.10
CA ALA A 495 -10.62 17.76 11.88
C ALA A 495 -11.17 17.07 10.62
N ASN A 496 -11.29 15.73 10.64
CA ASN A 496 -11.65 14.93 9.46
C ASN A 496 -13.12 14.48 9.43
N TYR A 497 -13.86 14.60 10.52
CA TYR A 497 -15.29 14.29 10.59
C TYR A 497 -16.15 14.99 9.51
N PRO A 498 -15.90 16.26 9.14
CA PRO A 498 -16.64 16.90 8.03
C PRO A 498 -16.55 16.12 6.71
N ALA A 499 -15.41 15.48 6.41
CA ALA A 499 -15.27 14.66 5.21
C ALA A 499 -16.13 13.39 5.29
N MET A 500 -16.17 12.71 6.44
CA MET A 500 -17.06 11.56 6.66
C MET A 500 -18.53 11.95 6.50
N LYS A 501 -18.94 13.03 7.18
CA LYS A 501 -20.29 13.58 7.11
C LYS A 501 -20.68 13.93 5.68
N GLY A 502 -19.79 14.60 4.94
CA GLY A 502 -20.01 14.97 3.54
C GLY A 502 -20.20 13.77 2.62
N ALA A 503 -19.43 12.69 2.81
CA ALA A 503 -19.62 11.46 2.06
C ALA A 503 -20.98 10.83 2.39
N ALA A 504 -21.34 10.77 3.68
CA ALA A 504 -22.63 10.22 4.11
C ALA A 504 -23.82 11.04 3.57
N GLN A 505 -23.73 12.36 3.55
CA GLN A 505 -24.76 13.25 2.99
C GLN A 505 -25.04 12.94 1.52
N PHE A 506 -24.01 12.68 0.71
CA PHE A 506 -24.20 12.32 -0.69
C PHE A 506 -25.10 11.07 -0.84
N PHE A 507 -24.93 10.07 0.02
CA PHE A 507 -25.76 8.87 -0.02
C PHE A 507 -27.16 9.08 0.56
N LEU A 508 -27.33 9.93 1.58
CA LEU A 508 -28.67 10.32 2.03
C LEU A 508 -29.49 10.96 0.90
N ASP A 509 -28.84 11.74 0.03
CA ASP A 509 -29.47 12.43 -1.09
C ASP A 509 -29.71 11.52 -2.32
N THR A 510 -28.92 10.44 -2.47
CA THR A 510 -28.88 9.65 -3.72
C THR A 510 -29.36 8.21 -3.61
N LEU A 511 -29.46 7.65 -2.40
CA LEU A 511 -30.09 6.35 -2.20
C LEU A 511 -31.55 6.40 -2.64
N VAL A 512 -32.00 5.36 -3.32
CA VAL A 512 -33.38 5.21 -3.79
C VAL A 512 -33.97 3.91 -3.28
N GLU A 513 -35.29 3.88 -3.11
CA GLU A 513 -35.99 2.66 -2.75
C GLU A 513 -36.07 1.73 -3.96
N GLU A 514 -35.65 0.49 -3.78
CA GLU A 514 -35.80 -0.56 -4.77
C GLU A 514 -37.27 -1.03 -4.82
N PRO A 515 -37.89 -1.10 -6.02
CA PRO A 515 -39.35 -1.18 -6.14
C PRO A 515 -39.98 -2.49 -5.64
N ASP A 516 -39.26 -3.61 -5.69
CA ASP A 516 -39.84 -4.93 -5.38
C ASP A 516 -39.58 -5.38 -3.94
N LEU A 517 -38.41 -5.03 -3.39
CA LEU A 517 -37.93 -5.44 -2.07
C LEU A 517 -38.02 -4.33 -1.03
N GLY A 518 -38.19 -3.06 -1.44
CA GLY A 518 -38.38 -1.90 -0.54
C GLY A 518 -37.13 -1.43 0.21
N TRP A 519 -35.94 -1.94 -0.14
CA TRP A 519 -34.68 -1.50 0.49
C TRP A 519 -34.15 -0.21 -0.14
N LEU A 520 -33.45 0.60 0.65
CA LEU A 520 -32.61 1.67 0.11
C LEU A 520 -31.37 1.07 -0.54
N VAL A 521 -31.12 1.45 -1.79
CA VAL A 521 -30.03 0.94 -2.61
C VAL A 521 -29.33 2.06 -3.38
N THR A 522 -28.06 1.84 -3.72
CA THR A 522 -27.36 2.62 -4.73
C THR A 522 -27.92 2.28 -6.11
N ASN A 523 -28.21 3.28 -6.95
CA ASN A 523 -28.62 3.06 -8.34
C ASN A 523 -28.32 4.30 -9.20
N PRO A 524 -27.52 4.18 -10.28
CA PRO A 524 -26.76 2.98 -10.71
C PRO A 524 -25.51 2.72 -9.85
N SER A 525 -24.97 1.51 -9.85
CA SER A 525 -23.62 1.15 -9.36
C SER A 525 -23.13 -0.13 -10.05
N ASN A 526 -22.02 -0.73 -9.63
CA ASN A 526 -21.58 -2.06 -10.05
C ASN A 526 -20.88 -2.81 -8.90
N SER A 527 -20.68 -4.14 -9.01
CA SER A 527 -19.71 -4.87 -8.18
C SER A 527 -18.37 -4.85 -8.93
N PRO A 528 -17.35 -4.11 -8.44
CA PRO A 528 -16.07 -4.05 -9.14
C PRO A 528 -15.47 -5.45 -9.30
N GLU A 529 -15.03 -5.88 -10.48
CA GLU A 529 -15.24 -5.32 -11.82
C GLU A 529 -15.89 -6.39 -12.70
N LEU A 530 -17.05 -6.87 -12.25
CA LEU A 530 -17.66 -8.12 -12.70
C LEU A 530 -19.04 -7.91 -13.30
N ALA A 531 -19.27 -8.52 -14.45
CA ALA A 531 -20.58 -8.57 -15.07
C ALA A 531 -21.50 -9.56 -14.32
N HIS A 532 -22.75 -9.16 -14.09
CA HIS A 532 -23.80 -10.06 -13.61
C HIS A 532 -24.49 -10.80 -14.76
N HIS A 533 -24.51 -10.19 -15.95
CA HIS A 533 -25.07 -10.75 -17.19
C HIS A 533 -24.14 -10.41 -18.36
N PRO A 534 -24.26 -11.09 -19.52
CA PRO A 534 -23.45 -10.75 -20.69
C PRO A 534 -23.52 -9.25 -21.01
N ASN A 535 -22.35 -8.61 -21.08
CA ASN A 535 -22.17 -7.18 -21.35
C ASN A 535 -22.78 -6.19 -20.33
N ALA A 536 -23.18 -6.63 -19.13
CA ALA A 536 -23.78 -5.76 -18.11
C ALA A 536 -23.15 -5.95 -16.72
N SER A 537 -22.58 -4.88 -16.17
CA SER A 537 -22.13 -4.80 -14.77
C SER A 537 -22.95 -3.81 -13.93
N VAL A 538 -23.65 -2.87 -14.57
CA VAL A 538 -24.41 -1.82 -13.89
C VAL A 538 -25.68 -2.41 -13.29
N CYS A 539 -25.84 -2.24 -11.98
CA CYS A 539 -26.93 -2.79 -11.19
C CYS A 539 -27.37 -1.80 -10.10
N ALA A 540 -28.38 -2.20 -9.33
CA ALA A 540 -28.79 -1.52 -8.12
C ALA A 540 -28.36 -2.32 -6.88
N GLY A 541 -27.82 -1.63 -5.87
CA GLY A 541 -27.51 -2.17 -4.55
C GLY A 541 -26.61 -3.41 -4.52
N PRO A 542 -25.45 -3.43 -5.20
CA PRO A 542 -24.49 -4.53 -5.02
C PRO A 542 -24.06 -4.62 -3.55
N THR A 543 -23.74 -5.83 -3.09
CA THR A 543 -23.48 -6.09 -1.66
C THR A 543 -22.32 -5.26 -1.10
N MET A 544 -21.29 -5.00 -1.91
CA MET A 544 -20.14 -4.17 -1.52
C MET A 544 -20.56 -2.77 -1.11
N ASP A 545 -21.39 -2.10 -1.93
CA ASP A 545 -21.87 -0.75 -1.64
C ASP A 545 -22.61 -0.71 -0.31
N MET A 546 -23.52 -1.66 -0.10
CA MET A 546 -24.34 -1.72 1.11
C MET A 546 -23.49 -1.95 2.36
N GLN A 547 -22.43 -2.77 2.24
CA GLN A 547 -21.48 -2.95 3.34
C GLN A 547 -20.66 -1.67 3.61
N ILE A 548 -20.12 -1.02 2.59
CA ILE A 548 -19.36 0.24 2.76
C ILE A 548 -20.24 1.32 3.40
N LEU A 549 -21.49 1.47 2.95
CA LEU A 549 -22.40 2.47 3.50
C LEU A 549 -22.82 2.18 4.94
N ARG A 550 -22.98 0.91 5.32
CA ARG A 550 -23.17 0.54 6.74
C ARG A 550 -21.99 1.02 7.59
N ASP A 551 -20.75 0.77 7.17
CA ASP A 551 -19.57 1.21 7.90
C ASP A 551 -19.45 2.74 7.95
N LEU A 552 -19.73 3.43 6.84
CA LEU A 552 -19.72 4.90 6.77
C LEU A 552 -20.76 5.51 7.71
N PHE A 553 -22.00 5.04 7.69
CA PHE A 553 -23.08 5.55 8.54
C PHE A 553 -22.82 5.25 10.02
N ASP A 554 -22.39 4.02 10.35
CA ASP A 554 -22.04 3.65 11.72
C ASP A 554 -20.81 4.45 12.22
N GLY A 555 -19.84 4.72 11.35
CA GLY A 555 -18.68 5.57 11.63
C GLY A 555 -19.06 7.02 11.87
N CYS A 556 -19.91 7.61 11.01
CA CYS A 556 -20.41 8.97 11.17
C CYS A 556 -21.21 9.15 12.46
N ALA A 557 -22.09 8.20 12.78
CA ALA A 557 -22.90 8.24 13.98
C ALA A 557 -22.03 8.23 15.25
N ARG A 558 -21.08 7.29 15.32
CA ARG A 558 -20.15 7.15 16.45
C ARG A 558 -19.19 8.33 16.57
N ALA A 559 -18.65 8.82 15.46
CA ALA A 559 -17.79 10.00 15.45
C ALA A 559 -18.54 11.25 15.96
N GLY A 560 -19.75 11.50 15.46
CA GLY A 560 -20.57 12.62 15.93
C GLY A 560 -20.94 12.52 17.41
N GLU A 561 -21.15 11.30 17.93
CA GLU A 561 -21.37 11.06 19.35
C GLU A 561 -20.15 11.41 20.20
N ILE A 562 -18.98 10.89 19.82
CA ILE A 562 -17.70 11.17 20.50
C ILE A 562 -17.39 12.66 20.51
N LEU A 563 -17.69 13.35 19.41
CA LEU A 563 -17.45 14.79 19.25
C LEU A 563 -18.53 15.67 19.89
N GLY A 564 -19.69 15.11 20.24
CA GLY A 564 -20.83 15.84 20.80
C GLY A 564 -21.52 16.76 19.78
N VAL A 565 -21.57 16.37 18.49
CA VAL A 565 -22.12 17.18 17.39
C VAL A 565 -23.21 16.44 16.61
N ASP A 566 -23.97 17.18 15.79
CA ASP A 566 -24.82 16.63 14.71
C ASP A 566 -25.85 15.57 15.14
N ALA A 567 -26.53 15.77 16.28
CA ALA A 567 -27.50 14.82 16.82
C ALA A 567 -28.60 14.39 15.82
N ASP A 568 -29.18 15.34 15.07
CA ASP A 568 -30.24 15.04 14.11
C ASP A 568 -29.70 14.24 12.92
N PHE A 569 -28.56 14.65 12.35
CA PHE A 569 -27.89 13.95 11.26
C PHE A 569 -27.48 12.52 11.66
N ARG A 570 -27.05 12.31 12.92
CA ARG A 570 -26.78 10.96 13.45
C ARG A 570 -28.05 10.08 13.39
N GLY A 571 -29.20 10.65 13.73
CA GLY A 571 -30.49 9.98 13.59
C GLY A 571 -30.82 9.63 12.14
N GLU A 572 -30.59 10.56 11.21
CA GLU A 572 -30.83 10.36 9.77
C GLU A 572 -29.98 9.23 9.18
N VAL A 573 -28.66 9.24 9.42
CA VAL A 573 -27.77 8.19 8.90
C VAL A 573 -28.09 6.82 9.50
N LEU A 574 -28.44 6.74 10.79
CA LEU A 574 -28.84 5.48 11.42
C LEU A 574 -30.19 4.98 10.86
N ALA A 575 -31.15 5.88 10.62
CA ALA A 575 -32.42 5.51 10.01
C ALA A 575 -32.25 5.00 8.56
N ALA A 576 -31.38 5.65 7.77
CA ALA A 576 -31.03 5.17 6.43
C ALA A 576 -30.29 3.83 6.47
N ARG A 577 -29.35 3.67 7.41
CA ARG A 577 -28.57 2.45 7.63
C ARG A 577 -29.45 1.22 7.89
N GLU A 578 -30.49 1.36 8.71
CA GLU A 578 -31.46 0.26 8.97
C GLU A 578 -32.30 -0.12 7.73
N ARG A 579 -32.39 0.76 6.74
CA ARG A 579 -33.11 0.52 5.48
C ARG A 579 -32.21 0.08 4.33
N LEU A 580 -30.90 -0.03 4.51
CA LEU A 580 -30.00 -0.55 3.48
C LEU A 580 -30.27 -2.03 3.24
N ALA A 581 -30.10 -2.49 2.00
CA ALA A 581 -30.26 -3.92 1.69
C ALA A 581 -29.31 -4.79 2.53
N PRO A 582 -29.81 -5.86 3.20
CA PRO A 582 -28.98 -6.70 4.06
C PRO A 582 -28.03 -7.57 3.23
N THR A 583 -26.91 -7.97 3.82
CA THR A 583 -26.08 -9.05 3.25
C THR A 583 -26.85 -10.37 3.34
N ARG A 584 -26.97 -11.09 2.22
CA ARG A 584 -27.79 -12.30 2.09
C ARG A 584 -26.97 -13.52 1.70
N ILE A 585 -27.47 -14.69 2.09
CA ILE A 585 -26.94 -15.99 1.70
C ILE A 585 -27.73 -16.47 0.47
N GLY A 586 -27.02 -16.80 -0.60
CA GLY A 586 -27.60 -17.28 -1.86
C GLY A 586 -27.85 -18.79 -1.87
N ALA A 587 -28.46 -19.27 -2.96
CA ALA A 587 -28.85 -20.67 -3.10
C ALA A 587 -27.67 -21.65 -3.12
N ARG A 588 -26.44 -21.19 -3.42
CA ARG A 588 -25.21 -22.02 -3.35
C ARG A 588 -24.52 -21.96 -1.98
N GLY A 589 -25.17 -21.35 -0.99
CA GLY A 589 -24.63 -21.13 0.36
C GLY A 589 -23.57 -20.02 0.44
N ASN A 590 -23.37 -19.24 -0.62
CA ASN A 590 -22.42 -18.14 -0.70
C ASN A 590 -23.03 -16.82 -0.22
N ILE A 591 -22.20 -15.82 0.07
CA ILE A 591 -22.67 -14.44 0.15
C ILE A 591 -23.09 -13.99 -1.25
N GLN A 592 -24.30 -13.43 -1.39
CA GLN A 592 -24.76 -12.87 -2.67
C GLN A 592 -23.94 -11.64 -3.03
N GLU A 593 -23.47 -11.57 -4.27
CA GLU A 593 -22.69 -10.42 -4.75
C GLU A 593 -23.57 -9.23 -5.16
N TRP A 594 -24.76 -9.53 -5.67
CA TRP A 594 -25.78 -8.56 -6.04
C TRP A 594 -27.01 -8.71 -5.15
N LEU A 595 -27.91 -7.72 -5.20
CA LEU A 595 -29.17 -7.73 -4.43
C LEU A 595 -30.04 -8.96 -4.71
N TYR A 596 -30.00 -9.44 -5.96
CA TYR A 596 -30.67 -10.63 -6.44
C TYR A 596 -29.67 -11.79 -6.55
N ASP A 597 -30.15 -13.02 -6.42
CA ASP A 597 -29.35 -14.25 -6.43
C ASP A 597 -28.87 -14.63 -7.84
N TRP A 598 -28.14 -13.73 -8.48
CA TRP A 598 -27.53 -13.95 -9.79
C TRP A 598 -26.25 -14.77 -9.65
N THR A 599 -25.98 -15.57 -10.67
CA THR A 599 -24.69 -16.25 -10.81
C THR A 599 -23.75 -15.35 -11.61
N GLU A 600 -22.55 -15.17 -11.09
CA GLU A 600 -21.48 -14.44 -11.76
C GLU A 600 -21.15 -15.00 -13.15
N THR A 601 -20.74 -14.12 -14.07
CA THR A 601 -20.27 -14.56 -15.39
C THR A 601 -18.85 -15.13 -15.36
N GLU A 602 -18.10 -14.84 -14.29
CA GLU A 602 -16.73 -15.32 -14.08
C GLU A 602 -16.59 -15.83 -12.64
N GLN A 603 -16.66 -17.15 -12.47
CA GLN A 603 -16.63 -17.78 -11.15
C GLN A 603 -15.35 -17.44 -10.36
N PHE A 604 -14.19 -17.49 -11.03
CA PHE A 604 -12.86 -17.28 -10.44
C PHE A 604 -12.38 -15.82 -10.56
N HIS A 605 -13.31 -14.86 -10.64
CA HIS A 605 -12.97 -13.46 -10.80
C HIS A 605 -12.03 -12.97 -9.67
N ARG A 606 -11.04 -12.15 -10.05
CA ARG A 606 -10.01 -11.62 -9.14
C ARG A 606 -10.58 -10.77 -7.99
N HIS A 607 -11.69 -10.06 -8.21
CA HIS A 607 -12.36 -9.34 -7.14
C HIS A 607 -13.27 -10.25 -6.32
N VAL A 608 -13.27 -10.01 -5.01
CA VAL A 608 -14.22 -10.61 -4.06
C VAL A 608 -14.92 -9.49 -3.29
N SER A 609 -15.35 -8.47 -4.02
CA SER A 609 -15.89 -7.19 -3.54
C SER A 609 -17.00 -7.33 -2.50
N HIS A 610 -17.89 -8.31 -2.66
CA HIS A 610 -18.98 -8.60 -1.73
C HIS A 610 -18.55 -9.21 -0.38
N LEU A 611 -17.25 -9.49 -0.21
CA LEU A 611 -16.63 -9.85 1.07
C LEU A 611 -15.89 -8.68 1.72
N TYR A 612 -16.05 -7.43 1.27
CA TYR A 612 -15.58 -6.25 2.01
C TYR A 612 -15.95 -6.33 3.50
N GLY A 613 -17.16 -6.79 3.83
CA GLY A 613 -17.65 -6.96 5.20
C GLY A 613 -16.87 -7.99 6.04
N LEU A 614 -16.14 -8.93 5.42
CA LEU A 614 -15.21 -9.84 6.09
C LEU A 614 -13.82 -9.19 6.27
N HIS A 615 -13.31 -8.54 5.22
CA HIS A 615 -12.09 -7.73 5.25
C HIS A 615 -12.09 -6.69 4.11
N PRO A 616 -11.76 -5.41 4.37
CA PRO A 616 -11.25 -4.87 5.64
C PRO A 616 -12.32 -4.56 6.70
N GLY A 617 -13.61 -4.66 6.36
CA GLY A 617 -14.72 -4.44 7.27
C GLY A 617 -14.79 -5.42 8.44
N SER A 618 -15.82 -5.30 9.26
CA SER A 618 -16.02 -6.14 10.46
C SER A 618 -17.46 -6.64 10.64
N GLN A 619 -18.21 -6.66 9.53
CA GLN A 619 -19.62 -7.06 9.50
C GLN A 619 -19.80 -8.58 9.48
N ILE A 620 -18.81 -9.31 8.95
CA ILE A 620 -18.83 -10.77 8.88
C ILE A 620 -17.76 -11.31 9.82
N THR A 621 -18.17 -11.86 10.96
CA THR A 621 -17.26 -12.45 11.95
C THR A 621 -17.76 -13.80 12.45
N LYS A 622 -16.83 -14.67 12.83
CA LYS A 622 -17.12 -16.02 13.34
C LYS A 622 -18.08 -16.03 14.53
N ARG A 623 -17.94 -15.04 15.42
CA ARG A 623 -18.68 -14.96 16.68
C ARG A 623 -19.94 -14.09 16.56
N GLY A 624 -19.86 -12.96 15.83
CA GLY A 624 -20.98 -12.02 15.70
C GLY A 624 -22.01 -12.41 14.64
N THR A 625 -21.59 -13.07 13.55
CA THR A 625 -22.46 -13.42 12.41
C THR A 625 -22.08 -14.81 11.84
N PRO A 626 -22.22 -15.89 12.62
CA PRO A 626 -21.71 -17.21 12.25
C PRO A 626 -22.26 -17.74 10.90
N GLU A 627 -23.53 -17.48 10.59
CA GLU A 627 -24.13 -17.92 9.32
C GLU A 627 -23.51 -17.21 8.11
N LEU A 628 -23.30 -15.89 8.20
CA LEU A 628 -22.61 -15.13 7.15
C LEU A 628 -21.13 -15.50 7.06
N PHE A 629 -20.51 -15.89 8.17
CA PHE A 629 -19.12 -16.33 8.20
C PHE A 629 -18.92 -17.63 7.42
N GLU A 630 -19.80 -18.63 7.61
CA GLU A 630 -19.77 -19.85 6.80
C GLU A 630 -20.16 -19.58 5.32
N ALA A 631 -21.06 -18.64 5.07
CA ALA A 631 -21.37 -18.24 3.70
C ALA A 631 -20.18 -17.53 3.02
N ALA A 632 -19.41 -16.74 3.76
CA ALA A 632 -18.18 -16.11 3.26
C ALA A 632 -17.08 -17.15 2.99
N ARG A 633 -16.94 -18.18 3.84
CA ARG A 633 -16.11 -19.35 3.55
C ARG A 633 -16.50 -19.95 2.21
N ARG A 634 -17.80 -20.22 2.02
CA ARG A 634 -18.30 -20.81 0.79
C ARG A 634 -18.03 -19.94 -0.43
N THR A 635 -18.17 -18.61 -0.30
CA THR A 635 -17.76 -17.66 -1.35
C THR A 635 -16.28 -17.81 -1.71
N LEU A 636 -15.38 -17.88 -0.72
CA LEU A 636 -13.93 -18.04 -0.97
C LEU A 636 -13.61 -19.35 -1.68
N GLU A 637 -14.24 -20.45 -1.26
CA GLU A 637 -14.12 -21.75 -1.94
C GLU A 637 -14.59 -21.72 -3.39
N LEU A 638 -15.67 -21.00 -3.68
CA LEU A 638 -16.19 -20.86 -5.05
C LEU A 638 -15.28 -19.99 -5.92
N ARG A 639 -14.71 -18.91 -5.36
CA ARG A 639 -13.76 -18.00 -6.03
C ARG A 639 -12.39 -18.62 -6.26
N GLY A 640 -12.01 -19.62 -5.46
CA GLY A 640 -10.71 -20.30 -5.54
C GLY A 640 -9.54 -19.43 -5.11
N ASP A 641 -8.33 -19.97 -5.26
CA ASP A 641 -7.09 -19.40 -4.72
C ASP A 641 -6.20 -18.72 -5.77
N ASP A 642 -6.59 -18.67 -7.06
CA ASP A 642 -5.82 -17.97 -8.08
C ASP A 642 -6.17 -16.47 -8.14
N GLY A 643 -5.39 -15.69 -8.86
CA GLY A 643 -5.61 -14.28 -9.10
C GLY A 643 -4.31 -13.51 -9.29
N THR A 644 -4.46 -12.20 -9.42
CA THR A 644 -3.36 -11.22 -9.45
C THR A 644 -2.69 -11.13 -8.08
N GLY A 645 -1.51 -10.50 -8.00
CA GLY A 645 -0.80 -10.26 -6.74
C GLY A 645 -1.68 -9.69 -5.62
N TRP A 646 -2.36 -8.56 -5.87
CA TRP A 646 -3.34 -7.99 -4.93
C TRP A 646 -4.53 -8.89 -4.59
N SER A 647 -5.01 -9.72 -5.52
CA SER A 647 -6.12 -10.64 -5.28
C SER A 647 -5.70 -11.73 -4.30
N LEU A 648 -4.52 -12.32 -4.51
CA LEU A 648 -3.92 -13.27 -3.56
C LEU A 648 -3.72 -12.61 -2.19
N ALA A 649 -3.17 -11.39 -2.17
CA ALA A 649 -2.95 -10.63 -0.95
C ALA A 649 -4.25 -10.36 -0.17
N TRP A 650 -5.34 -10.01 -0.84
CA TRP A 650 -6.65 -9.87 -0.20
C TRP A 650 -7.16 -11.21 0.35
N LYS A 651 -6.97 -12.31 -0.39
CA LYS A 651 -7.33 -13.66 0.06
C LYS A 651 -6.53 -14.12 1.28
N ILE A 652 -5.26 -13.72 1.43
CA ILE A 652 -4.49 -13.96 2.68
C ILE A 652 -5.23 -13.31 3.87
N ASN A 653 -5.66 -12.06 3.73
CA ASN A 653 -6.41 -11.35 4.78
C ASN A 653 -7.77 -12.02 5.06
N PHE A 654 -8.49 -12.47 4.02
CA PHE A 654 -9.75 -13.19 4.19
C PHE A 654 -9.55 -14.49 4.98
N TRP A 655 -8.61 -15.34 4.58
CA TRP A 655 -8.36 -16.60 5.28
C TRP A 655 -7.77 -16.40 6.68
N ALA A 656 -7.03 -15.32 6.91
CA ALA A 656 -6.65 -14.89 8.26
C ALA A 656 -7.89 -14.56 9.11
N ARG A 657 -8.83 -13.76 8.59
CA ARG A 657 -10.13 -13.46 9.25
C ARG A 657 -11.00 -14.70 9.46
N MET A 658 -10.85 -15.72 8.61
CA MET A 658 -11.49 -17.03 8.78
C MET A 658 -10.87 -17.87 9.91
N GLU A 659 -9.81 -17.41 10.57
CA GLU A 659 -9.02 -18.14 11.57
C GLU A 659 -8.35 -19.42 10.98
N GLU A 660 -8.04 -19.41 9.68
CA GLU A 660 -7.52 -20.53 8.90
C GLU A 660 -6.05 -20.31 8.50
N GLY A 661 -5.16 -20.39 9.49
CA GLY A 661 -3.74 -20.05 9.31
C GLY A 661 -3.03 -20.85 8.21
N ALA A 662 -3.35 -22.14 8.07
CA ALA A 662 -2.76 -22.98 7.02
C ALA A 662 -3.11 -22.46 5.61
N ARG A 663 -4.38 -22.07 5.39
CA ARG A 663 -4.86 -21.56 4.10
C ARG A 663 -4.30 -20.18 3.78
N ALA A 664 -4.22 -19.31 4.77
CA ALA A 664 -3.55 -18.01 4.62
C ALA A 664 -2.06 -18.18 4.23
N HIS A 665 -1.37 -19.16 4.82
CA HIS A 665 0.02 -19.46 4.49
C HIS A 665 0.19 -20.09 3.10
N ASP A 666 -0.73 -20.97 2.67
CA ASP A 666 -0.71 -21.51 1.30
C ASP A 666 -0.76 -20.37 0.26
N LEU A 667 -1.60 -19.37 0.49
CA LEU A 667 -1.69 -18.19 -0.38
C LEU A 667 -0.46 -17.28 -0.34
N ILE A 668 0.26 -17.20 0.79
CA ILE A 668 1.58 -16.57 0.82
C ILE A 668 2.52 -17.31 -0.14
N ARG A 669 2.47 -18.65 -0.17
CA ARG A 669 3.31 -19.43 -1.08
C ARG A 669 2.93 -19.24 -2.55
N ASP A 670 1.65 -19.09 -2.84
CA ASP A 670 1.17 -18.81 -4.20
C ASP A 670 1.56 -17.40 -4.66
N LEU A 671 1.61 -16.43 -3.73
CA LEU A 671 2.10 -15.08 -3.98
C LEU A 671 3.62 -15.04 -4.18
N VAL A 672 4.39 -15.84 -3.44
CA VAL A 672 5.86 -15.88 -3.53
C VAL A 672 6.28 -16.86 -4.64
N THR A 673 6.05 -16.45 -5.88
CA THR A 673 6.47 -17.16 -7.08
C THR A 673 7.05 -16.17 -8.10
N PRO A 674 7.90 -16.60 -9.05
CA PRO A 674 8.40 -15.71 -10.09
C PRO A 674 7.32 -15.04 -10.97
N ASP A 675 6.12 -15.61 -11.01
CA ASP A 675 4.97 -15.09 -11.77
C ASP A 675 4.16 -14.02 -11.00
N ARG A 676 4.41 -13.88 -9.70
CA ARG A 676 3.68 -13.00 -8.77
C ARG A 676 4.57 -12.08 -7.96
N LEU A 677 5.88 -12.33 -7.94
CA LEU A 677 6.87 -11.53 -7.24
C LEU A 677 8.11 -11.35 -8.11
N ALA A 678 8.52 -10.10 -8.30
CA ALA A 678 9.72 -9.71 -9.01
C ALA A 678 11.00 -10.10 -8.24
N PRO A 679 12.18 -10.16 -8.90
CA PRO A 679 13.44 -10.43 -8.21
C PRO A 679 13.73 -9.49 -7.03
N ASN A 680 13.30 -8.23 -7.10
CA ASN A 680 13.40 -7.23 -6.04
C ASN A 680 12.24 -7.27 -5.01
N MET A 681 11.46 -8.36 -4.98
CA MET A 681 10.28 -8.55 -4.13
C MET A 681 9.09 -7.62 -4.41
N PHE A 682 9.08 -6.85 -5.51
CA PHE A 682 7.86 -6.15 -5.92
C PHE A 682 6.76 -7.12 -6.32
N ASP A 683 5.54 -6.87 -5.82
CA ASP A 683 4.35 -7.61 -6.21
C ASP A 683 4.04 -7.41 -7.70
N LEU A 684 3.58 -8.48 -8.33
CA LEU A 684 3.23 -8.49 -9.74
C LEU A 684 1.75 -8.80 -9.88
N HIS A 685 1.02 -7.84 -10.42
CA HIS A 685 -0.33 -8.09 -10.93
C HIS A 685 -0.36 -9.27 -11.92
N PRO A 686 0.58 -9.42 -12.89
CA PRO A 686 1.57 -8.48 -13.47
C PRO A 686 0.94 -7.39 -14.37
N PRO A 687 1.64 -6.27 -14.61
CA PRO A 687 3.01 -5.90 -14.19
C PRO A 687 3.11 -5.44 -12.71
N PHE A 688 4.22 -4.81 -12.30
CA PHE A 688 4.41 -4.30 -10.92
C PHE A 688 3.23 -3.45 -10.46
N GLN A 689 2.63 -3.88 -9.36
CA GLN A 689 1.67 -3.12 -8.54
C GLN A 689 2.05 -3.32 -7.08
N ILE A 690 2.05 -2.25 -6.29
CA ILE A 690 2.57 -2.30 -4.91
C ILE A 690 1.54 -2.81 -3.89
N ASP A 691 0.27 -2.75 -4.26
CA ASP A 691 -0.87 -3.14 -3.42
C ASP A 691 -0.72 -4.56 -2.85
N GLY A 692 -0.29 -5.55 -3.64
CA GLY A 692 -0.05 -6.90 -3.13
C GLY A 692 1.05 -7.00 -2.06
N ASN A 693 2.10 -6.16 -2.10
CA ASN A 693 3.10 -6.10 -1.02
C ASN A 693 2.48 -5.64 0.31
N PHE A 694 1.65 -4.59 0.25
CA PHE A 694 0.96 -4.05 1.42
C PHE A 694 -0.13 -4.99 1.93
N GLY A 695 -0.90 -5.59 1.03
CA GLY A 695 -1.92 -6.58 1.35
C GLY A 695 -1.31 -7.83 2.02
N ALA A 696 -0.16 -8.32 1.56
CA ALA A 696 0.53 -9.46 2.17
C ALA A 696 1.02 -9.12 3.59
N THR A 697 1.54 -7.92 3.79
CA THR A 697 1.96 -7.42 5.11
C THR A 697 0.76 -7.34 6.07
N SER A 698 -0.37 -6.79 5.60
CA SER A 698 -1.63 -6.80 6.35
C SER A 698 -2.10 -8.22 6.68
N GLY A 699 -2.02 -9.13 5.72
CA GLY A 699 -2.45 -10.51 5.89
C GLY A 699 -1.66 -11.24 6.97
N ILE A 700 -0.33 -11.08 6.97
CA ILE A 700 0.55 -11.61 8.02
C ILE A 700 0.22 -10.97 9.38
N ALA A 701 -0.07 -9.67 9.43
CA ALA A 701 -0.50 -9.01 10.68
C ALA A 701 -1.83 -9.59 11.19
N GLU A 702 -2.84 -9.76 10.33
CA GLU A 702 -4.14 -10.33 10.68
C GLU A 702 -4.01 -11.81 11.11
N MET A 703 -3.06 -12.58 10.56
CA MET A 703 -2.78 -13.94 11.05
C MET A 703 -2.34 -13.97 12.53
N LEU A 704 -1.72 -12.89 13.00
CA LEU A 704 -1.12 -12.76 14.33
C LEU A 704 -1.97 -11.95 15.32
N LEU A 705 -2.81 -11.03 14.83
CA LEU A 705 -3.65 -10.17 15.66
C LEU A 705 -4.92 -9.74 14.92
N HIS A 706 -6.09 -10.09 15.48
CA HIS A 706 -7.35 -9.42 15.15
C HIS A 706 -7.70 -8.40 16.23
N SER A 707 -8.21 -7.23 15.82
CA SER A 707 -8.71 -6.19 16.75
C SER A 707 -10.00 -5.52 16.28
N HIS A 708 -10.73 -6.13 15.35
CA HIS A 708 -11.83 -5.51 14.62
C HIS A 708 -13.22 -5.64 15.29
N HIS A 709 -13.32 -6.32 16.45
CA HIS A 709 -14.62 -6.62 17.08
C HIS A 709 -14.63 -6.40 18.60
N GLY A 710 -14.03 -5.30 19.07
CA GLY A 710 -14.06 -4.91 20.49
C GLY A 710 -13.23 -5.79 21.44
N GLU A 711 -12.40 -6.68 20.89
CA GLU A 711 -11.45 -7.54 21.61
C GLU A 711 -10.14 -7.64 20.83
N LEU A 712 -9.04 -7.89 21.54
CA LEU A 712 -7.73 -8.23 20.97
C LEU A 712 -7.62 -9.75 20.91
N HIS A 713 -7.69 -10.36 19.73
CA HIS A 713 -7.53 -11.79 19.55
C HIS A 713 -6.14 -12.09 18.99
N LEU A 714 -5.26 -12.67 19.84
CA LEU A 714 -3.86 -12.92 19.52
C LEU A 714 -3.65 -14.34 19.00
N LEU A 715 -2.85 -14.43 17.93
CA LEU A 715 -2.58 -15.62 17.13
C LEU A 715 -3.85 -16.32 16.61
N PRO A 716 -4.82 -15.57 16.03
CA PRO A 716 -6.09 -16.12 15.60
C PRO A 716 -5.95 -17.13 14.46
N ALA A 717 -4.96 -16.95 13.59
CA ALA A 717 -4.69 -17.78 12.42
C ALA A 717 -3.20 -18.11 12.29
N LEU A 718 -2.55 -18.51 13.39
CA LEU A 718 -1.14 -18.93 13.35
C LEU A 718 -0.97 -20.20 12.49
N PRO A 719 -0.15 -20.19 11.42
CA PRO A 719 0.02 -21.33 10.55
C PRO A 719 0.90 -22.41 11.21
N PRO A 720 0.64 -23.70 10.94
CA PRO A 720 1.50 -24.80 11.40
C PRO A 720 2.95 -24.68 10.91
N ALA A 721 3.17 -23.99 9.78
CA ALA A 721 4.49 -23.71 9.22
C ALA A 721 5.35 -22.77 10.09
N TRP A 722 4.78 -22.07 11.06
CA TRP A 722 5.51 -21.20 12.00
C TRP A 722 5.42 -21.78 13.42
N PRO A 723 6.07 -22.93 13.69
CA PRO A 723 5.93 -23.62 14.96
C PRO A 723 6.49 -22.79 16.13
N ASN A 724 7.49 -21.95 15.88
CA ASN A 724 8.11 -21.09 16.88
C ASN A 724 8.24 -19.69 16.31
N GLY A 725 8.13 -18.68 17.16
CA GLY A 725 8.32 -17.31 16.74
C GLY A 725 7.88 -16.29 17.77
N SER A 726 8.05 -15.03 17.42
CA SER A 726 7.56 -13.90 18.18
C SER A 726 7.24 -12.72 17.28
N VAL A 727 6.31 -11.89 17.74
CA VAL A 727 6.02 -10.57 17.18
C VAL A 727 5.87 -9.59 18.33
N GLU A 728 6.44 -8.41 18.21
CA GLU A 728 6.27 -7.34 19.18
C GLU A 728 5.95 -6.05 18.43
N GLY A 729 5.11 -5.20 19.01
CA GLY A 729 4.87 -3.85 18.52
C GLY A 729 3.71 -3.67 17.54
N LEU A 730 2.97 -4.74 17.22
CA LEU A 730 1.70 -4.63 16.49
C LEU A 730 0.72 -3.72 17.23
N ARG A 731 -0.20 -3.11 16.50
CA ARG A 731 -1.22 -2.23 17.07
C ARG A 731 -2.60 -2.86 16.97
N GLY A 732 -3.32 -2.82 18.08
CA GLY A 732 -4.74 -3.14 18.14
C GLY A 732 -5.59 -1.88 18.23
N ARG A 733 -6.80 -1.92 17.66
CA ARG A 733 -7.81 -0.88 17.86
C ARG A 733 -8.09 -0.68 19.36
N GLY A 734 -8.43 0.55 19.74
CA GLY A 734 -8.48 1.03 21.12
C GLY A 734 -7.18 1.67 21.62
N GLY A 735 -6.13 1.70 20.79
CA GLY A 735 -4.81 2.24 21.15
C GLY A 735 -4.01 1.26 21.99
N HIS A 736 -3.70 0.10 21.43
CA HIS A 736 -2.98 -0.96 22.14
C HIS A 736 -1.73 -1.36 21.37
N THR A 737 -0.58 -1.39 22.03
CA THR A 737 0.63 -2.04 21.51
C THR A 737 0.67 -3.47 22.01
N VAL A 738 0.82 -4.42 21.10
CA VAL A 738 0.60 -5.86 21.34
C VAL A 738 1.80 -6.67 20.87
N GLY A 739 2.12 -7.72 21.62
CA GLY A 739 3.09 -8.72 21.20
C GLY A 739 2.72 -10.13 21.68
N ALA A 740 3.35 -11.11 21.05
CA ALA A 740 3.18 -12.52 21.34
C ALA A 740 4.47 -13.29 21.07
N ALA A 741 4.73 -14.32 21.88
CA ALA A 741 5.74 -15.33 21.60
C ALA A 741 5.09 -16.71 21.69
N TRP A 742 5.52 -17.64 20.84
CA TRP A 742 4.97 -18.98 20.76
C TRP A 742 6.04 -20.04 20.51
N THR A 743 5.72 -21.27 20.91
CA THR A 743 6.58 -22.45 20.73
C THR A 743 5.68 -23.68 20.51
N GLY A 744 6.04 -24.52 19.54
CA GLY A 744 5.20 -25.65 19.12
C GLY A 744 3.77 -25.25 18.72
N GLY A 745 3.59 -24.10 18.08
CA GLY A 745 2.29 -23.58 17.63
C GLY A 745 1.38 -23.09 18.78
N ARG A 746 1.93 -22.88 19.98
CA ARG A 746 1.18 -22.43 21.16
C ARG A 746 1.81 -21.19 21.76
N ALA A 747 0.98 -20.18 22.03
CA ALA A 747 1.43 -18.98 22.73
C ALA A 747 2.03 -19.34 24.10
N THR A 748 3.24 -18.86 24.36
CA THR A 748 3.94 -18.99 25.64
C THR A 748 3.87 -17.70 26.44
N ARG A 749 3.77 -16.56 25.73
CA ARG A 749 3.68 -15.22 26.30
C ARG A 749 2.88 -14.30 25.39
N LEU A 750 2.07 -13.44 26.00
CA LEU A 750 1.39 -12.31 25.35
C LEU A 750 1.77 -11.02 26.09
N SER A 751 1.99 -9.93 25.36
CA SER A 751 2.27 -8.59 25.89
C SER A 751 1.23 -7.60 25.38
N LEU A 752 0.87 -6.64 26.23
CA LEU A 752 -0.11 -5.60 25.94
C LEU A 752 0.28 -4.32 26.69
N THR A 753 0.34 -3.20 25.98
CA THR A 753 0.46 -1.85 26.56
C THR A 753 -0.64 -0.97 25.97
N PRO A 754 -1.67 -0.58 26.73
CA PRO A 754 -2.69 0.35 26.27
C PRO A 754 -2.18 1.80 26.36
N ASP A 755 -2.62 2.64 25.44
CA ASP A 755 -2.38 4.08 25.46
C ASP A 755 -3.38 4.82 26.37
N ARG A 756 -4.44 4.13 26.81
CA ARG A 756 -5.57 4.71 27.54
C ARG A 756 -6.00 3.79 28.68
N ASP A 757 -6.54 4.40 29.73
CA ASP A 757 -7.21 3.67 30.80
C ASP A 757 -8.49 3.04 30.27
N GLY A 758 -8.83 1.85 30.76
CA GLY A 758 -10.11 1.22 30.44
C GLY A 758 -10.08 -0.29 30.58
N THR A 759 -11.22 -0.91 30.26
CA THR A 759 -11.33 -2.37 30.26
C THR A 759 -10.80 -2.93 28.96
N VAL A 760 -9.91 -3.92 29.03
CA VAL A 760 -9.37 -4.62 27.86
C VAL A 760 -9.84 -6.06 27.83
N LYS A 761 -10.30 -6.50 26.66
CA LYS A 761 -10.69 -7.86 26.33
C LYS A 761 -9.61 -8.51 25.49
N VAL A 762 -9.05 -9.63 25.97
CA VAL A 762 -7.96 -10.35 25.30
C VAL A 762 -8.37 -11.79 25.07
N ARG A 763 -8.40 -12.21 23.81
CA ARG A 763 -8.72 -13.57 23.39
C ARG A 763 -7.46 -14.30 22.94
N SER A 764 -7.27 -15.53 23.42
CA SER A 764 -6.22 -16.43 22.96
C SER A 764 -6.47 -17.86 23.44
N ARG A 765 -6.11 -18.85 22.62
CA ARG A 765 -6.12 -20.27 23.02
C ARG A 765 -5.30 -20.55 24.28
N MET A 766 -4.33 -19.69 24.63
CA MET A 766 -3.56 -19.78 25.87
C MET A 766 -4.46 -19.85 27.12
N PHE A 767 -5.55 -19.09 27.16
CA PHE A 767 -6.37 -18.93 28.36
C PHE A 767 -7.23 -20.16 28.71
N ARG A 768 -7.33 -21.12 27.78
CA ARG A 768 -7.91 -22.46 28.05
C ARG A 768 -7.03 -23.28 28.99
N GLY A 769 -5.73 -22.98 29.05
CA GLY A 769 -4.76 -23.60 29.95
C GLY A 769 -4.63 -22.89 31.31
N GLY A 770 -3.56 -23.23 32.05
CA GLY A 770 -3.13 -22.42 33.18
C GLY A 770 -2.34 -21.21 32.70
N TYR A 771 -2.64 -20.03 33.23
CA TYR A 771 -1.95 -18.80 32.88
C TYR A 771 -1.79 -17.88 34.09
N GLN A 772 -0.91 -16.87 33.96
CA GLN A 772 -0.76 -15.78 34.91
C GLN A 772 -0.63 -14.46 34.17
N VAL A 773 -1.41 -13.46 34.57
CA VAL A 773 -1.30 -12.09 34.08
C VAL A 773 -0.56 -11.25 35.11
N LEU A 774 0.45 -10.50 34.66
CA LEU A 774 1.28 -9.61 35.46
C LEU A 774 1.17 -8.19 34.92
N ASP A 775 1.07 -7.20 35.81
CA ASP A 775 1.36 -5.81 35.49
C ASP A 775 2.85 -5.57 35.77
N LEU A 776 3.63 -5.44 34.69
CA LEU A 776 5.07 -5.26 34.78
C LEU A 776 5.47 -3.84 35.18
N THR A 777 4.58 -2.86 34.95
CA THR A 777 4.83 -1.46 35.27
C THR A 777 4.40 -1.15 36.70
N GLY A 778 3.17 -1.52 37.07
CA GLY A 778 2.62 -1.31 38.41
C GLY A 778 3.13 -2.31 39.46
N GLY A 779 3.69 -3.43 39.02
CA GLY A 779 4.24 -4.47 39.89
C GLY A 779 3.16 -5.29 40.57
N GLY A 780 2.77 -6.42 39.97
CA GLY A 780 1.85 -7.33 40.64
C GLY A 780 1.17 -8.35 39.73
N LYS A 781 0.37 -9.22 40.34
CA LYS A 781 -0.51 -10.13 39.63
C LYS A 781 -1.84 -9.45 39.35
N VAL A 782 -2.30 -9.53 38.11
CA VAL A 782 -3.66 -9.13 37.72
C VAL A 782 -4.54 -10.37 37.81
N ARG A 783 -5.74 -10.21 38.38
CA ARG A 783 -6.76 -11.25 38.39
C ARG A 783 -7.83 -10.88 37.37
N PRO A 784 -7.71 -11.36 36.12
CA PRO A 784 -8.73 -11.07 35.13
C PRO A 784 -10.01 -11.88 35.41
N GLU A 785 -11.13 -11.35 34.96
CA GLU A 785 -12.34 -12.12 34.75
C GLU A 785 -12.16 -12.99 33.49
N GLN A 786 -12.83 -14.15 33.45
CA GLN A 786 -12.76 -15.07 32.32
C GLN A 786 -14.17 -15.35 31.79
N PRO A 787 -14.76 -14.45 30.98
CA PRO A 787 -16.13 -14.60 30.48
C PRO A 787 -16.31 -15.83 29.57
N GLU A 788 -15.25 -16.22 28.85
CA GLU A 788 -15.23 -17.43 28.02
C GLU A 788 -13.92 -18.21 28.22
N PRO A 789 -13.85 -19.52 27.89
CA PRO A 789 -12.65 -20.33 28.10
C PRO A 789 -11.36 -19.78 27.46
N ASP A 790 -11.46 -18.98 26.39
CA ASP A 790 -10.33 -18.34 25.72
C ASP A 790 -10.37 -16.81 25.74
N LEU A 791 -11.26 -16.18 26.53
CA LEU A 791 -11.38 -14.73 26.65
C LEU A 791 -11.13 -14.31 28.11
N ILE A 792 -10.25 -13.34 28.31
CA ILE A 792 -10.07 -12.68 29.59
C ILE A 792 -10.39 -11.19 29.49
N GLU A 793 -10.81 -10.61 30.61
CA GLU A 793 -11.15 -9.20 30.73
C GLU A 793 -10.59 -8.62 32.03
N PHE A 794 -9.97 -7.44 31.95
CA PHE A 794 -9.45 -6.74 33.14
C PHE A 794 -9.34 -5.23 32.89
N ALA A 795 -9.37 -4.45 33.97
CA ALA A 795 -9.08 -3.03 33.93
C ALA A 795 -7.57 -2.81 33.72
N ALA A 796 -7.22 -2.01 32.72
CA ALA A 796 -5.87 -1.67 32.34
C ALA A 796 -5.65 -0.16 32.45
N LEU A 797 -4.41 0.23 32.75
CA LEU A 797 -3.98 1.62 32.89
C LEU A 797 -3.08 2.01 31.73
N SER A 798 -3.24 3.24 31.25
CA SER A 798 -2.42 3.83 30.19
C SER A 798 -0.93 3.72 30.52
N GLY A 799 -0.13 3.27 29.55
CA GLY A 799 1.32 3.13 29.66
C GLY A 799 1.79 1.94 30.52
N HIS A 800 0.89 1.20 31.17
CA HIS A 800 1.26 -0.03 31.87
C HIS A 800 1.45 -1.19 30.90
N THR A 801 2.49 -2.00 31.09
CA THR A 801 2.69 -3.22 30.29
C THR A 801 2.19 -4.44 31.03
N TYR A 802 1.17 -5.08 30.48
CA TYR A 802 0.61 -6.33 30.96
C TYR A 802 1.23 -7.50 30.21
N ARG A 803 1.56 -8.57 30.95
CA ARG A 803 2.10 -9.81 30.38
C ARG A 803 1.31 -11.01 30.86
N ALA A 804 0.78 -11.79 29.93
CA ALA A 804 0.23 -13.11 30.20
C ALA A 804 1.28 -14.19 29.88
N ASN A 805 1.57 -15.07 30.84
CA ASN A 805 2.46 -16.22 30.64
C ASN A 805 1.67 -17.54 30.78
N ALA A 806 1.95 -18.51 29.92
CA ALA A 806 1.43 -19.86 30.04
C ALA A 806 2.12 -20.62 31.20
N LEU A 807 1.35 -21.35 32.02
CA LEU A 807 1.84 -22.18 33.13
C LEU A 807 1.77 -23.69 32.84
N GLY A 808 1.38 -24.07 31.62
CA GLY A 808 1.11 -25.46 31.22
C GLY A 808 -0.38 -25.83 31.30
N PRO A 809 -0.75 -27.07 30.94
CA PRO A 809 -2.13 -27.54 31.06
C PRO A 809 -2.59 -27.47 32.51
N ARG A 810 -3.86 -27.06 32.74
CA ARG A 810 -4.44 -27.07 34.09
C ARG A 810 -4.33 -28.51 34.62
N ARG A 811 -3.64 -28.71 35.76
CA ARG A 811 -3.60 -30.02 36.42
C ARG A 811 -4.99 -30.31 36.99
N GLY A 812 -5.73 -31.21 36.31
CA GLY A 812 -6.79 -32.04 36.90
C GLY A 812 -8.14 -31.34 37.17
N GLY A 813 -9.15 -31.81 36.44
CA GLY A 813 -10.57 -31.61 36.71
C GLY A 813 -11.33 -32.22 35.54
N ASP A 814 -11.92 -33.40 35.76
CA ASP A 814 -12.55 -34.28 34.78
C ASP A 814 -13.42 -33.57 33.73
N GLU A 815 -13.32 -33.99 32.47
CA GLU A 815 -14.51 -34.15 31.63
C GLU A 815 -14.22 -35.17 30.52
N ALA A 816 -15.05 -36.21 30.55
CA ALA A 816 -15.25 -37.25 29.56
C ALA A 816 -16.17 -36.76 28.42
#